data_AF-A0A924Z0N0-F1
#
_entry.id   AF-A0A924Z0N0-F1
#
_cell.length_a   1.000
_cell.length_b   1.000
_cell.length_c   1.000
_cell.angle_alpha   90.00
_cell.angle_beta   90.00
_cell.angle_gamma   90.00
#
_symmetry.space_group_name_H-M   'P 1'
#
loop_
_entity.id
_entity.type
_entity.pdbx_description
1 polymer ?
#
loop_
_entity_poly.entity_id
_entity_poly.type
_entity_poly.pdbx_seq_one_letter_code
_entity_poly.pdbx_strand_id
1 'polypeptide(L)'
;MRYRRRRLWTLCLLILGTACTFTNLSASDPNVEEFVLRESLGQTWRNECVRFELTPKQAAHVKAGHGLIGPHGKAVSYQLEQDANGGANRIAFAVDLDPFEELGYRFSETAAKTMTTDLKIGEQAEFVELSNAFTGLSLRRKLQAGEGPIDGLRLASGGWIGGSRLKTTQPVTDYSVAVTARGPVFAEAVCRAKLGEGRSWEMKIRIQTNEPIILVDEIFSTEDDSAFLLSLGTDYSPDRLVYRAGNNAVGANSTWNIVANDKGPLFVLEPWLHWWERDRQGNWFGLYSSTGSSLVALGALEGGLWVDPAKPFEKRSPPQIFVTQADDDVWATFPLRSGRRKWMIAALDQDAALAMPPLPPMIRGFQPPSKVAMLPQKYLIKHGDFPLDRVKEATSSWKDEGPVRARLVSDEMAQAFRRRFRPDPDLLARFRHSPLVEYAMDEPIAYYIATKDAELGSHLATEALRMVQSEVDRLLRQDEYPTLGVEPHHRANSLVPAVNLAALMLESQHLAPEQSQRLRSQLAFLADTVTRPDFYSPARGYGANPNMTSTVSAFQVRIAGAIPSHPRAAAWMSGGMNELKRELDQWSDDDGGWLEAPHYALVAYDYLLGCFLAAHHAGTDDVLFHPKMKKVAEWLAKISTPP
;
A
#
# COMPACT_ATOMS: atom_id res chain seq x y z
N MET A 1 -69.95 -31.28 3.48
CA MET A 1 -68.67 -30.90 4.11
C MET A 1 -67.57 -30.91 3.05
N ARG A 2 -66.99 -29.73 2.77
CA ARG A 2 -65.68 -29.39 2.14
C ARG A 2 -65.15 -30.35 1.02
N TYR A 3 -65.45 -30.17 -0.26
CA TYR A 3 -64.84 -29.27 -1.27
C TYR A 3 -63.29 -29.17 -1.28
N ARG A 4 -62.61 -29.74 -2.30
CA ARG A 4 -61.99 -28.95 -3.40
C ARG A 4 -61.40 -29.81 -4.53
N ARG A 5 -61.86 -29.50 -5.76
CA ARG A 5 -61.36 -29.92 -7.06
C ARG A 5 -60.24 -28.96 -7.55
N ARG A 6 -59.42 -29.52 -8.43
CA ARG A 6 -58.47 -28.91 -9.39
C ARG A 6 -58.97 -27.60 -10.04
N ARG A 7 -58.03 -26.71 -10.40
CA ARG A 7 -57.87 -26.17 -11.78
C ARG A 7 -56.56 -25.39 -11.93
N LEU A 8 -55.72 -25.87 -12.84
CA LEU A 8 -54.72 -25.09 -13.58
C LEU A 8 -55.44 -23.97 -14.34
N TRP A 9 -54.85 -22.77 -14.33
CA TRP A 9 -54.89 -21.83 -15.44
C TRP A 9 -53.53 -21.17 -15.57
N THR A 10 -52.97 -21.31 -16.76
CA THR A 10 -51.79 -20.63 -17.29
C THR A 10 -52.14 -19.17 -17.56
N LEU A 11 -51.31 -18.21 -17.12
CA LEU A 11 -51.22 -16.91 -17.78
C LEU A 11 -49.78 -16.40 -17.71
N CYS A 12 -49.19 -16.25 -18.89
CA CYS A 12 -47.95 -15.54 -19.14
C CYS A 12 -48.09 -14.07 -18.76
N LEU A 13 -47.09 -13.52 -18.06
CA LEU A 13 -46.79 -12.10 -18.11
C LEU A 13 -45.27 -11.93 -17.98
N LEU A 14 -44.69 -11.39 -19.05
CA LEU A 14 -43.31 -10.97 -19.18
C LEU A 14 -42.96 -10.00 -18.05
N ILE A 15 -41.88 -10.29 -17.33
CA ILE A 15 -41.03 -9.26 -16.73
C ILE A 15 -39.64 -9.50 -17.29
N LEU A 16 -39.25 -8.61 -18.21
CA LEU A 16 -37.85 -8.34 -18.54
C LEU A 16 -37.17 -7.86 -17.26
N GLY A 17 -36.54 -8.79 -16.55
CA GLY A 17 -35.54 -8.51 -15.53
C GLY A 17 -34.18 -8.79 -16.14
N THR A 18 -33.44 -7.73 -16.45
CA THR A 18 -32.03 -7.73 -16.83
C THR A 18 -31.25 -8.68 -15.91
N ALA A 19 -30.82 -9.81 -16.48
CA ALA A 19 -29.89 -10.71 -15.84
C ALA A 19 -28.51 -10.04 -15.84
N CYS A 20 -28.17 -9.39 -14.74
CA CYS A 20 -26.79 -9.04 -14.42
C CYS A 20 -26.04 -10.34 -14.10
N THR A 21 -25.48 -10.96 -15.13
CA THR A 21 -24.49 -12.03 -15.00
C THR A 21 -23.17 -11.41 -14.57
N PHE A 22 -22.90 -11.35 -13.26
CA PHE A 22 -21.57 -11.07 -12.73
C PHE A 22 -20.95 -12.39 -12.26
N THR A 23 -20.26 -13.06 -13.17
CA THR A 23 -19.36 -14.17 -12.87
C THR A 23 -17.98 -13.62 -12.52
N ASN A 24 -17.55 -13.88 -11.29
CA ASN A 24 -16.19 -13.71 -10.80
C ASN A 24 -15.26 -14.78 -11.39
N LEU A 25 -14.17 -14.35 -12.02
CA LEU A 25 -12.80 -14.88 -11.98
C LEU A 25 -11.99 -14.14 -13.04
N SER A 26 -10.69 -13.94 -12.79
CA SER A 26 -9.75 -13.16 -13.60
C SER A 26 -9.39 -13.81 -14.97
N ALA A 27 -10.40 -14.21 -15.72
CA ALA A 27 -10.37 -14.22 -17.17
C ALA A 27 -11.31 -13.09 -17.59
N SER A 28 -10.79 -12.05 -18.25
CA SER A 28 -11.65 -11.02 -18.83
C SER A 28 -12.74 -11.71 -19.64
N ASP A 29 -14.01 -11.45 -19.32
CA ASP A 29 -15.11 -11.95 -20.15
C ASP A 29 -14.78 -11.52 -21.59
N PRO A 30 -14.65 -12.47 -22.53
CA PRO A 30 -14.20 -12.18 -23.89
C PRO A 30 -15.14 -11.22 -24.64
N ASN A 31 -16.29 -10.89 -24.05
CA ASN A 31 -17.27 -9.95 -24.56
C ASN A 31 -17.24 -8.56 -23.91
N VAL A 32 -16.40 -8.31 -22.90
CA VAL A 32 -16.27 -6.97 -22.32
C VAL A 32 -15.59 -6.06 -23.34
N GLU A 33 -16.34 -5.06 -23.81
CA GLU A 33 -15.87 -4.08 -24.80
C GLU A 33 -15.18 -2.87 -24.14
N GLU A 34 -15.42 -2.66 -22.85
CA GLU A 34 -15.02 -1.45 -22.10
C GLU A 34 -14.02 -1.78 -20.98
N PHE A 35 -12.99 -0.94 -20.83
CA PHE A 35 -12.14 -0.90 -19.66
C PHE A 35 -12.82 -0.02 -18.61
N VAL A 36 -13.21 -0.60 -17.47
CA VAL A 36 -13.92 0.10 -16.40
C VAL A 36 -12.99 0.33 -15.22
N LEU A 37 -12.96 1.57 -14.72
CA LEU A 37 -12.31 1.97 -13.48
C LEU A 37 -13.38 2.41 -12.50
N ARG A 38 -13.31 1.97 -11.25
CA ARG A 38 -14.20 2.40 -10.17
C ARG A 38 -13.38 2.78 -8.94
N GLU A 39 -13.60 3.99 -8.45
CA GLU A 39 -13.03 4.49 -7.21
C GLU A 39 -13.94 4.08 -6.05
N SER A 40 -13.39 3.45 -5.01
CA SER A 40 -14.17 3.01 -3.84
C SER A 40 -13.57 3.46 -2.50
N LEU A 41 -12.45 4.16 -2.54
CA LEU A 41 -11.66 4.51 -1.36
C LEU A 41 -11.86 5.96 -0.95
N GLY A 42 -12.59 6.76 -1.74
CA GLY A 42 -12.79 8.18 -1.49
C GLY A 42 -11.56 9.02 -1.82
N GLN A 43 -10.65 8.48 -2.63
CA GLN A 43 -9.38 9.12 -2.99
C GLN A 43 -9.47 9.81 -4.35
N THR A 44 -8.76 10.92 -4.48
CA THR A 44 -8.55 11.59 -5.76
C THR A 44 -7.26 11.06 -6.40
N TRP A 45 -7.38 10.63 -7.66
CA TRP A 45 -6.29 10.09 -8.47
C TRP A 45 -6.02 11.02 -9.64
N ARG A 46 -4.75 11.35 -9.87
CA ARG A 46 -4.35 12.30 -10.92
C ARG A 46 -3.16 11.78 -11.70
N ASN A 47 -3.26 11.82 -13.03
CA ASN A 47 -2.25 11.35 -13.96
C ASN A 47 -1.71 9.95 -13.59
N GLU A 48 -2.62 9.03 -13.25
CA GLU A 48 -2.27 7.65 -12.91
C GLU A 48 -2.09 6.83 -14.19
N CYS A 49 -0.99 6.09 -14.30
CA CYS A 49 -0.80 5.15 -15.41
C CYS A 49 -1.44 3.80 -15.05
N VAL A 50 -2.59 3.49 -15.65
CA VAL A 50 -3.29 2.21 -15.50
C VAL A 50 -3.02 1.27 -16.66
N ARG A 51 -3.09 -0.04 -16.42
CA ARG A 51 -2.87 -1.12 -17.39
C ARG A 51 -4.06 -2.07 -17.43
N PHE A 52 -4.44 -2.50 -18.62
CA PHE A 52 -5.47 -3.53 -18.78
C PHE A 52 -4.97 -4.64 -19.70
N GLU A 53 -5.29 -5.89 -19.36
CA GLU A 53 -5.18 -7.01 -20.29
C GLU A 53 -6.19 -6.83 -21.43
N LEU A 54 -5.75 -7.13 -22.66
CA LEU A 54 -6.59 -7.03 -23.85
C LEU A 54 -7.37 -8.33 -24.08
N THR A 55 -8.68 -8.23 -24.27
CA THR A 55 -9.48 -9.33 -24.82
C THR A 55 -9.15 -9.57 -26.30
N PRO A 56 -9.48 -10.73 -26.88
CA PRO A 56 -9.29 -10.96 -28.31
C PRO A 56 -9.97 -9.92 -29.21
N LYS A 57 -11.15 -9.43 -28.82
CA LYS A 57 -11.85 -8.35 -29.55
C LYS A 57 -11.09 -7.03 -29.46
N GLN A 58 -10.67 -6.62 -28.27
CA GLN A 58 -9.89 -5.41 -28.05
C GLN A 58 -8.54 -5.45 -28.80
N ALA A 59 -7.87 -6.61 -28.81
CA ALA A 59 -6.66 -6.82 -29.60
C ALA A 59 -6.89 -6.64 -31.12
N ALA A 60 -8.09 -6.96 -31.63
CA ALA A 60 -8.45 -6.69 -33.03
C ALA A 60 -8.59 -5.18 -33.32
N HIS A 61 -9.18 -4.40 -32.40
CA HIS A 61 -9.23 -2.94 -32.53
C HIS A 61 -7.83 -2.32 -32.55
N VAL A 62 -6.94 -2.79 -31.69
CA VAL A 62 -5.54 -2.37 -31.67
C VAL A 62 -4.85 -2.65 -33.01
N LYS A 63 -5.03 -3.87 -33.57
CA LYS A 63 -4.49 -4.23 -34.89
C LYS A 63 -5.06 -3.39 -36.02
N ALA A 64 -6.31 -2.94 -35.91
CA ALA A 64 -6.96 -2.03 -36.85
C ALA A 64 -6.52 -0.56 -36.68
N GLY A 65 -5.68 -0.24 -35.68
CA GLY A 65 -5.19 1.11 -35.42
C GLY A 65 -6.24 2.05 -34.82
N HIS A 66 -7.27 1.49 -34.18
CA HIS A 66 -8.36 2.26 -33.60
C HIS A 66 -7.94 3.08 -32.37
N GLY A 67 -8.49 4.29 -32.24
CA GLY A 67 -8.24 5.16 -31.08
C GLY A 67 -8.99 4.72 -29.83
N LEU A 68 -8.41 4.98 -28.65
CA LEU A 68 -9.09 4.83 -27.36
C LEU A 68 -9.89 6.10 -27.04
N ILE A 69 -11.16 5.94 -26.66
CA ILE A 69 -12.02 7.00 -26.19
C ILE A 69 -12.40 6.75 -24.74
N GLY A 70 -12.31 7.79 -23.92
CA GLY A 70 -12.75 7.78 -22.53
C GLY A 70 -14.12 8.44 -22.35
N PRO A 71 -14.41 8.92 -21.13
CA PRO A 71 -15.65 9.61 -20.79
C PRO A 71 -15.95 10.78 -21.73
N HIS A 72 -17.24 10.97 -22.04
CA HIS A 72 -17.73 12.00 -22.97
C HIS A 72 -17.13 11.93 -24.40
N GLY A 73 -16.57 10.78 -24.81
CA GLY A 73 -16.00 10.59 -26.14
C GLY A 73 -14.64 11.28 -26.34
N LYS A 74 -13.97 11.70 -25.25
CA LYS A 74 -12.65 12.32 -25.32
C LYS A 74 -11.61 11.29 -25.75
N ALA A 75 -10.79 11.62 -26.75
CA ALA A 75 -9.67 10.77 -27.16
C ALA A 75 -8.61 10.68 -26.04
N VAL A 76 -8.06 9.48 -25.85
CA VAL A 76 -7.05 9.17 -24.84
C VAL A 76 -5.82 8.57 -25.52
N SER A 77 -4.65 9.08 -25.18
CA SER A 77 -3.39 8.46 -25.60
C SER A 77 -3.19 7.15 -24.89
N TYR A 78 -2.86 6.11 -25.64
CA TYR A 78 -2.55 4.81 -25.10
C TYR A 78 -1.24 4.28 -25.67
N GLN A 79 -0.68 3.32 -24.97
CA GLN A 79 0.54 2.62 -25.34
C GLN A 79 0.35 1.13 -25.11
N LEU A 80 0.87 0.31 -26.01
CA LEU A 80 0.83 -1.15 -25.84
C LEU A 80 2.07 -1.59 -25.06
N GLU A 81 1.87 -2.50 -24.11
CA GLU A 81 2.98 -3.22 -23.48
C GLU A 81 3.10 -4.60 -24.13
N GLN A 82 4.32 -4.93 -24.56
CA GLN A 82 4.63 -6.22 -25.17
C GLN A 82 4.96 -7.25 -24.07
N ASP A 83 4.50 -8.48 -24.26
CA ASP A 83 4.90 -9.64 -23.48
C ASP A 83 6.31 -10.11 -23.84
N ALA A 84 6.80 -11.12 -23.11
CA ALA A 84 8.14 -11.69 -23.33
C ALA A 84 8.34 -12.31 -24.73
N ASN A 85 7.27 -12.61 -25.46
CA ASN A 85 7.30 -13.15 -26.82
C ASN A 85 7.08 -12.07 -27.89
N GLY A 86 7.03 -10.78 -27.50
CA GLY A 86 6.80 -9.64 -28.38
C GLY A 86 5.32 -9.41 -28.75
N GLY A 87 4.39 -10.17 -28.17
CA GLY A 87 2.95 -9.98 -28.35
C GLY A 87 2.42 -8.86 -27.46
N ALA A 88 1.67 -7.90 -28.01
CA ALA A 88 0.97 -6.91 -27.19
C ALA A 88 -0.23 -7.56 -26.50
N ASN A 89 -0.13 -7.81 -25.20
CA ASN A 89 -1.23 -8.35 -24.38
C ASN A 89 -1.86 -7.29 -23.47
N ARG A 90 -1.19 -6.17 -23.25
CA ARG A 90 -1.67 -5.09 -22.38
C ARG A 90 -1.71 -3.74 -23.06
N ILE A 91 -2.65 -2.91 -22.62
CA ILE A 91 -2.75 -1.49 -22.95
C ILE A 91 -2.50 -0.67 -21.68
N ALA A 92 -1.75 0.42 -21.82
CA ALA A 92 -1.51 1.41 -20.77
C ALA A 92 -2.00 2.79 -21.22
N PHE A 93 -2.59 3.55 -20.30
CA PHE A 93 -2.99 4.94 -20.52
C PHE A 93 -3.05 5.71 -19.19
N ALA A 94 -2.99 7.04 -19.28
CA ALA A 94 -3.10 7.93 -18.11
C ALA A 94 -4.56 8.26 -17.80
N VAL A 95 -4.90 8.33 -16.51
CA VAL A 95 -6.26 8.63 -16.02
C VAL A 95 -6.25 9.60 -14.84
N ASP A 96 -7.26 10.45 -14.78
CA ASP A 96 -7.71 11.14 -13.58
C ASP A 96 -9.01 10.46 -13.13
N LEU A 97 -9.15 10.20 -11.83
CA LEU A 97 -10.33 9.55 -11.26
C LEU A 97 -10.69 10.25 -9.94
N ASP A 98 -11.91 10.75 -9.86
CA ASP A 98 -12.44 11.44 -8.68
C ASP A 98 -12.99 10.47 -7.62
N PRO A 99 -13.12 10.91 -6.35
CA PRO A 99 -13.68 10.09 -5.29
C PRO A 99 -15.03 9.48 -5.66
N PHE A 100 -15.15 8.17 -5.52
CA PHE A 100 -16.36 7.39 -5.86
C PHE A 100 -16.83 7.48 -7.33
N GLU A 101 -15.97 7.93 -8.23
CA GLU A 101 -16.25 8.00 -9.67
C GLU A 101 -16.12 6.62 -10.34
N GLU A 102 -16.87 6.42 -11.41
CA GLU A 102 -16.70 5.29 -12.33
C GLU A 102 -16.47 5.81 -13.76
N LEU A 103 -15.42 5.32 -14.41
CA LEU A 103 -15.04 5.71 -15.77
C LEU A 103 -14.95 4.50 -16.69
N GLY A 104 -15.49 4.65 -17.90
CA GLY A 104 -15.43 3.66 -18.97
C GLY A 104 -14.58 4.14 -20.14
N TYR A 105 -13.76 3.24 -20.69
CA TYR A 105 -12.92 3.47 -21.86
C TYR A 105 -13.13 2.38 -22.89
N ARG A 106 -13.28 2.74 -24.17
CA ARG A 106 -13.47 1.78 -25.26
C ARG A 106 -12.71 2.19 -26.49
N PHE A 107 -12.48 1.25 -27.38
CA PHE A 107 -11.96 1.58 -28.70
C PHE A 107 -13.07 2.23 -29.55
N SER A 108 -12.69 3.23 -30.33
CA SER A 108 -13.51 3.79 -31.39
C SER A 108 -13.41 2.94 -32.67
N GLU A 109 -14.23 3.25 -33.68
CA GLU A 109 -14.08 2.72 -35.06
C GLU A 109 -13.18 3.62 -35.93
N THR A 110 -12.64 4.68 -35.35
CA THR A 110 -11.78 5.64 -36.06
C THR A 110 -10.32 5.44 -35.68
N ALA A 111 -9.43 5.78 -36.59
CA ALA A 111 -7.99 5.71 -36.34
C ALA A 111 -7.57 6.55 -35.12
N ALA A 112 -6.58 6.05 -34.38
CA ALA A 112 -6.01 6.75 -33.24
C ALA A 112 -5.47 8.13 -33.66
N LYS A 113 -5.95 9.19 -33.02
CA LYS A 113 -5.36 10.52 -33.18
C LYS A 113 -4.02 10.54 -32.45
N THR A 114 -2.95 10.92 -33.14
CA THR A 114 -1.68 11.25 -32.51
C THR A 114 -1.88 12.44 -31.59
N MET A 115 -1.74 12.24 -30.28
CA MET A 115 -1.71 13.35 -29.33
C MET A 115 -0.25 13.71 -29.04
N THR A 116 -0.01 14.99 -28.77
CA THR A 116 1.30 15.47 -28.35
C THR A 116 1.61 14.94 -26.95
N THR A 117 2.79 14.35 -26.78
CA THR A 117 3.36 13.97 -25.47
C THR A 117 4.55 14.88 -25.18
N ASP A 118 4.82 15.12 -23.90
CA ASP A 118 6.03 15.83 -23.45
C ASP A 118 7.27 14.92 -23.40
N LEU A 119 7.08 13.60 -23.57
CA LEU A 119 8.15 12.60 -23.59
C LEU A 119 9.08 12.77 -24.79
N LYS A 120 10.39 12.69 -24.53
CA LYS A 120 11.46 12.77 -25.52
C LYS A 120 12.47 11.66 -25.29
N ILE A 121 12.92 11.06 -26.38
CA ILE A 121 13.99 10.05 -26.39
C ILE A 121 15.09 10.56 -27.31
N GLY A 122 16.26 10.85 -26.75
CA GLY A 122 17.46 11.22 -27.48
C GLY A 122 18.39 10.01 -27.58
N GLU A 123 18.79 9.61 -28.78
CA GLU A 123 19.78 8.56 -28.98
C GLU A 123 20.99 9.13 -29.71
N GLN A 124 22.07 9.25 -28.97
CA GLN A 124 23.37 9.70 -29.46
C GLN A 124 24.34 8.51 -29.49
N ALA A 125 25.53 8.72 -30.06
CA ALA A 125 26.55 7.68 -30.13
C ALA A 125 27.03 7.23 -28.73
N GLU A 126 27.09 8.16 -27.79
CA GLU A 126 27.61 7.93 -26.44
C GLU A 126 26.49 7.78 -25.40
N PHE A 127 25.30 8.34 -25.66
CA PHE A 127 24.23 8.42 -24.66
C PHE A 127 22.85 8.01 -25.19
N VAL A 128 21.99 7.57 -24.26
CA VAL A 128 20.54 7.47 -24.42
C VAL A 128 19.89 8.36 -23.37
N GLU A 129 19.14 9.36 -23.80
CA GLU A 129 18.42 10.28 -22.93
C GLU A 129 16.93 9.97 -22.96
N LEU A 130 16.33 9.78 -21.78
CA LEU A 130 14.88 9.79 -21.60
C LEU A 130 14.51 11.07 -20.86
N SER A 131 13.53 11.83 -21.33
CA SER A 131 13.08 13.03 -20.62
C SER A 131 11.62 13.35 -20.88
N ASN A 132 11.06 14.22 -20.06
CA ASN A 132 9.76 14.84 -20.27
C ASN A 132 9.84 16.36 -19.96
N ALA A 133 8.72 17.04 -19.74
CA ALA A 133 8.74 18.46 -19.41
C ALA A 133 9.43 18.77 -18.07
N PHE A 134 9.41 17.82 -17.12
CA PHE A 134 9.74 18.02 -15.71
C PHE A 134 11.09 17.43 -15.28
N THR A 135 11.50 16.32 -15.89
CA THR A 135 12.71 15.58 -15.50
C THR A 135 13.33 14.85 -16.68
N GLY A 136 14.46 14.20 -16.46
CA GLY A 136 15.15 13.38 -17.44
C GLY A 136 16.36 12.66 -16.88
N LEU A 137 16.83 11.66 -17.61
CA LEU A 137 17.97 10.84 -17.26
C LEU A 137 18.75 10.49 -18.51
N SER A 138 20.08 10.67 -18.45
CA SER A 138 21.03 10.31 -19.49
C SER A 138 21.76 9.02 -19.10
N LEU A 139 21.84 8.08 -20.04
CA LEU A 139 22.47 6.78 -19.88
C LEU A 139 23.67 6.64 -20.81
N ARG A 140 24.82 6.24 -20.29
CA ARG A 140 26.00 5.91 -21.10
C ARG A 140 25.72 4.66 -21.94
N ARG A 141 26.07 4.64 -23.22
CA ARG A 141 26.01 3.44 -24.06
C ARG A 141 27.21 2.51 -23.87
N LYS A 142 28.31 3.04 -23.33
CA LYS A 142 29.55 2.32 -23.01
C LYS A 142 30.05 2.80 -21.66
N LEU A 143 30.67 1.90 -20.89
CA LEU A 143 31.30 2.25 -19.61
C LEU A 143 32.82 2.27 -19.76
N GLN A 144 33.44 3.34 -19.29
CA GLN A 144 34.87 3.36 -18.98
C GLN A 144 35.11 2.77 -17.57
N ALA A 145 36.37 2.50 -17.25
CA ALA A 145 36.73 1.92 -15.95
C ALA A 145 36.28 2.85 -14.80
N GLY A 146 35.46 2.32 -13.89
CA GLY A 146 34.92 3.04 -12.73
C GLY A 146 33.63 3.83 -12.99
N GLU A 147 33.17 3.92 -14.24
CA GLU A 147 31.89 4.57 -14.56
C GLU A 147 30.69 3.66 -14.26
N GLY A 148 29.56 4.29 -13.97
CA GLY A 148 28.25 3.66 -13.92
C GLY A 148 27.37 4.08 -15.09
N PRO A 149 26.19 3.46 -15.24
CA PRO A 149 25.30 3.67 -16.40
C PRO A 149 24.65 5.04 -16.45
N ILE A 150 24.35 5.67 -15.31
CA ILE A 150 23.74 7.00 -15.27
C ILE A 150 24.82 8.04 -15.48
N ASP A 151 24.67 8.82 -16.55
CA ASP A 151 25.53 9.95 -16.88
C ASP A 151 25.09 11.22 -16.19
N GLY A 152 23.79 11.51 -16.19
CA GLY A 152 23.25 12.69 -15.55
C GLY A 152 21.74 12.63 -15.32
N LEU A 153 21.27 13.50 -14.45
CA LEU A 153 19.89 13.69 -14.03
C LEU A 153 19.46 15.11 -14.40
N ARG A 154 18.35 15.27 -15.11
CA ARG A 154 17.82 16.58 -15.47
C ARG A 154 16.87 17.09 -14.40
N LEU A 155 17.20 18.25 -13.83
CA LEU A 155 16.39 18.96 -12.84
C LEU A 155 15.16 19.60 -13.46
N ALA A 156 14.20 20.00 -12.61
CA ALA A 156 13.03 20.78 -13.02
C ALA A 156 13.42 22.13 -13.66
N SER A 157 14.56 22.71 -13.27
CA SER A 157 15.15 23.90 -13.89
C SER A 157 15.70 23.65 -15.31
N GLY A 158 15.84 22.40 -15.72
CA GLY A 158 16.43 21.98 -16.98
C GLY A 158 17.94 21.72 -16.94
N GLY A 159 18.62 22.05 -15.83
CA GLY A 159 20.03 21.73 -15.63
C GLY A 159 20.28 20.23 -15.46
N TRP A 160 21.45 19.75 -15.88
CA TRP A 160 21.89 18.37 -15.71
C TRP A 160 22.90 18.27 -14.56
N ILE A 161 22.74 17.26 -13.71
CA ILE A 161 23.58 17.04 -12.53
C ILE A 161 23.96 15.57 -12.35
N GLY A 162 24.88 15.31 -11.42
CA GLY A 162 25.15 13.98 -10.89
C GLY A 162 25.97 13.08 -11.82
N GLY A 163 25.66 11.79 -11.78
CA GLY A 163 26.41 10.74 -12.45
C GLY A 163 26.38 9.46 -11.64
N SER A 164 27.12 8.43 -12.06
CA SER A 164 27.18 7.19 -11.29
C SER A 164 28.49 6.43 -11.49
N ARG A 165 28.77 5.52 -10.56
CA ARG A 165 29.89 4.58 -10.59
C ARG A 165 29.37 3.17 -10.38
N LEU A 166 30.01 2.21 -11.03
CA LEU A 166 29.81 0.80 -10.74
C LEU A 166 31.08 0.26 -10.09
N LYS A 167 31.04 0.07 -8.76
CA LYS A 167 32.15 -0.49 -7.99
C LYS A 167 31.99 -2.00 -7.98
N THR A 168 32.88 -2.70 -8.67
CA THR A 168 32.79 -4.14 -8.83
C THR A 168 34.05 -4.83 -8.33
N THR A 169 33.88 -6.02 -7.77
CA THR A 169 34.97 -6.94 -7.40
C THR A 169 35.50 -7.71 -8.63
N GLN A 170 34.65 -7.86 -9.65
CA GLN A 170 34.93 -8.54 -10.90
C GLN A 170 34.76 -7.57 -12.08
N PRO A 171 35.55 -7.71 -13.16
CA PRO A 171 35.45 -6.81 -14.30
C PRO A 171 34.09 -6.93 -15.00
N VAL A 172 33.55 -5.79 -15.45
CA VAL A 172 32.39 -5.78 -16.36
C VAL A 172 32.85 -6.30 -17.72
N THR A 173 32.35 -7.48 -18.11
CA THR A 173 32.74 -8.15 -19.36
C THR A 173 31.85 -7.77 -20.53
N ASP A 174 30.64 -7.31 -20.26
CA ASP A 174 29.65 -6.91 -21.26
C ASP A 174 28.73 -5.85 -20.66
N TYR A 175 28.41 -4.83 -21.45
CA TYR A 175 27.50 -3.76 -21.08
C TYR A 175 26.67 -3.29 -22.27
N SER A 176 25.38 -3.06 -22.05
CA SER A 176 24.48 -2.54 -23.07
C SER A 176 23.39 -1.65 -22.50
N VAL A 177 22.89 -0.74 -23.33
CA VAL A 177 21.69 0.06 -23.10
C VAL A 177 20.77 -0.06 -24.30
N ALA A 178 19.49 -0.33 -24.04
CA ALA A 178 18.47 -0.43 -25.07
C ALA A 178 17.20 0.30 -24.65
N VAL A 179 16.64 1.11 -25.56
CA VAL A 179 15.29 1.66 -25.40
C VAL A 179 14.28 0.54 -25.66
N THR A 180 13.52 0.15 -24.63
CA THR A 180 12.58 -0.98 -24.68
C THR A 180 11.13 -0.55 -24.89
N ALA A 181 10.80 0.72 -24.62
CA ALA A 181 9.47 1.25 -24.89
C ALA A 181 9.52 2.69 -25.40
N ARG A 182 8.71 2.96 -26.44
CA ARG A 182 8.49 4.28 -27.02
C ARG A 182 7.00 4.49 -27.17
N GLY A 183 6.44 5.42 -26.43
CA GLY A 183 5.06 5.79 -26.65
C GLY A 183 4.64 7.04 -25.90
N PRO A 184 3.39 7.43 -26.08
CA PRO A 184 2.87 8.70 -25.57
C PRO A 184 2.60 8.67 -24.06
N VAL A 185 2.63 7.50 -23.42
CA VAL A 185 2.32 7.32 -22.00
C VAL A 185 3.61 7.21 -21.19
N PHE A 186 4.59 6.46 -21.68
CA PHE A 186 5.90 6.33 -21.04
C PHE A 186 7.01 5.96 -22.02
N ALA A 187 8.24 6.33 -21.66
CA ALA A 187 9.47 5.86 -22.30
C ALA A 187 10.24 4.95 -21.35
N GLU A 188 10.90 3.92 -21.88
CA GLU A 188 11.68 2.97 -21.08
C GLU A 188 13.02 2.64 -21.73
N ALA A 189 14.07 2.54 -20.91
CA ALA A 189 15.36 2.01 -21.30
C ALA A 189 15.86 1.00 -20.26
N VAL A 190 16.65 0.02 -20.70
CA VAL A 190 17.26 -0.99 -19.84
C VAL A 190 18.76 -0.99 -20.02
N CYS A 191 19.48 -0.87 -18.92
CA CYS A 191 20.92 -1.10 -18.82
C CYS A 191 21.17 -2.53 -18.35
N ARG A 192 22.15 -3.22 -18.95
CA ARG A 192 22.58 -4.55 -18.53
C ARG A 192 24.09 -4.61 -18.42
N ALA A 193 24.60 -5.14 -17.32
CA ALA A 193 26.01 -5.43 -17.10
C ALA A 193 26.22 -6.90 -16.75
N LYS A 194 27.25 -7.54 -17.32
CA LYS A 194 27.74 -8.87 -16.91
C LYS A 194 29.10 -8.72 -16.26
N LEU A 195 29.35 -9.44 -15.17
CA LEU A 195 30.55 -9.30 -14.34
C LEU A 195 31.38 -10.60 -14.24
N GLY A 196 31.20 -11.54 -15.18
CA GLY A 196 31.83 -12.87 -15.15
C GLY A 196 31.08 -13.90 -14.27
N GLU A 197 31.34 -15.19 -14.48
CA GLU A 197 30.79 -16.33 -13.70
C GLU A 197 29.26 -16.30 -13.46
N GLY A 198 28.47 -15.87 -14.45
CA GLY A 198 27.01 -15.80 -14.34
C GLY A 198 26.48 -14.62 -13.51
N ARG A 199 27.36 -13.73 -13.02
CA ARG A 199 26.98 -12.50 -12.31
C ARG A 199 26.40 -11.48 -13.26
N SER A 200 25.31 -10.85 -12.85
CA SER A 200 24.62 -9.87 -13.67
C SER A 200 23.93 -8.78 -12.86
N TRP A 201 23.75 -7.64 -13.51
CA TRP A 201 22.94 -6.53 -13.04
C TRP A 201 22.13 -5.97 -14.21
N GLU A 202 20.83 -5.83 -13.99
CA GLU A 202 19.90 -5.17 -14.90
C GLU A 202 19.23 -4.01 -14.17
N MET A 203 19.19 -2.84 -14.81
CA MET A 203 18.49 -1.66 -14.33
C MET A 203 17.57 -1.15 -15.44
N LYS A 204 16.26 -1.21 -15.19
CA LYS A 204 15.21 -0.71 -16.07
C LYS A 204 14.73 0.64 -15.55
N ILE A 205 14.69 1.62 -16.45
CA ILE A 205 14.34 3.00 -16.15
C ILE A 205 13.12 3.37 -16.97
N ARG A 206 12.11 3.93 -16.31
CA ARG A 206 10.87 4.39 -16.94
C ARG A 206 10.58 5.85 -16.54
N ILE A 207 10.26 6.67 -17.54
CA ILE A 207 9.73 8.02 -17.36
C ILE A 207 8.31 8.06 -17.94
N GLN A 208 7.37 8.58 -17.17
CA GLN A 208 5.97 8.74 -17.59
C GLN A 208 5.72 10.17 -18.09
N THR A 209 4.75 10.35 -18.98
CA THR A 209 4.33 11.68 -19.41
C THR A 209 3.77 12.47 -18.23
N ASN A 210 4.07 13.77 -18.19
CA ASN A 210 3.59 14.70 -17.17
C ASN A 210 3.93 14.36 -15.71
N GLU A 211 5.00 13.59 -15.46
CA GLU A 211 5.44 13.21 -14.11
C GLU A 211 6.87 13.68 -13.82
N PRO A 212 7.17 14.30 -12.67
CA PRO A 212 8.54 14.70 -12.31
C PRO A 212 9.39 13.53 -11.77
N ILE A 213 9.02 12.28 -12.10
CA ILE A 213 9.53 11.05 -11.49
C ILE A 213 10.18 10.14 -12.53
N ILE A 214 11.34 9.61 -12.17
CA ILE A 214 12.02 8.51 -12.86
C ILE A 214 11.85 7.26 -12.00
N LEU A 215 11.25 6.21 -12.56
CA LEU A 215 11.06 4.93 -11.89
C LEU A 215 12.16 3.96 -12.29
N VAL A 216 12.73 3.26 -11.31
CA VAL A 216 13.82 2.30 -11.49
C VAL A 216 13.44 0.93 -10.93
N ASP A 217 13.61 -0.12 -11.73
CA ASP A 217 13.48 -1.53 -11.35
C ASP A 217 14.82 -2.23 -11.60
N GLU A 218 15.42 -2.75 -10.54
CA GLU A 218 16.73 -3.39 -10.59
C GLU A 218 16.66 -4.87 -10.20
N ILE A 219 17.34 -5.72 -10.95
CA ILE A 219 17.58 -7.12 -10.62
C ILE A 219 19.09 -7.35 -10.65
N PHE A 220 19.64 -7.97 -9.62
CA PHE A 220 21.09 -8.11 -9.47
C PHE A 220 21.48 -9.38 -8.72
N SER A 221 22.61 -9.94 -9.11
CA SER A 221 23.24 -11.09 -8.49
C SER A 221 24.73 -11.03 -8.77
N THR A 222 25.46 -10.23 -7.98
CA THR A 222 26.94 -10.25 -8.00
C THR A 222 27.51 -11.22 -6.96
N GLU A 223 26.72 -11.56 -5.94
CA GLU A 223 27.09 -12.48 -4.84
C GLU A 223 28.31 -12.00 -4.03
N ASP A 224 28.63 -10.70 -4.07
CA ASP A 224 29.79 -10.08 -3.41
C ASP A 224 29.53 -8.62 -3.05
N ASP A 225 30.56 -7.91 -2.58
CA ASP A 225 30.46 -6.51 -2.11
C ASP A 225 30.46 -5.46 -3.25
N SER A 226 30.08 -5.86 -4.48
CA SER A 226 29.86 -4.90 -5.57
C SER A 226 28.70 -3.96 -5.23
N ALA A 227 28.79 -2.72 -5.71
CA ALA A 227 27.80 -1.68 -5.46
C ALA A 227 27.63 -0.75 -6.67
N PHE A 228 26.40 -0.27 -6.86
CA PHE A 228 26.07 0.85 -7.72
C PHE A 228 26.06 2.13 -6.87
N LEU A 229 26.79 3.16 -7.29
CA LEU A 229 26.86 4.43 -6.57
C LEU A 229 26.26 5.53 -7.45
N LEU A 230 25.27 6.24 -6.91
CA LEU A 230 24.62 7.38 -7.55
C LEU A 230 25.15 8.68 -6.94
N SER A 231 25.68 9.57 -7.77
CA SER A 231 26.07 10.92 -7.39
C SER A 231 24.84 11.84 -7.37
N LEU A 232 24.70 12.59 -6.29
CA LEU A 232 23.59 13.50 -6.04
C LEU A 232 24.07 14.94 -5.77
N GLY A 233 25.38 15.18 -5.75
CA GLY A 233 25.97 16.49 -5.48
C GLY A 233 26.83 17.05 -6.62
N THR A 234 27.35 16.22 -7.52
CA THR A 234 28.10 16.69 -8.70
C THR A 234 27.24 17.66 -9.52
N ASP A 235 27.77 18.85 -9.81
CA ASP A 235 27.11 19.96 -10.52
C ASP A 235 25.80 20.48 -9.88
N TYR A 236 25.55 20.15 -8.60
CA TYR A 236 24.36 20.57 -7.85
C TYR A 236 24.67 21.17 -6.47
N SER A 237 25.66 20.60 -5.77
CA SER A 237 26.16 21.02 -4.45
C SER A 237 25.05 21.31 -3.41
N PRO A 238 24.23 20.31 -3.05
CA PRO A 238 23.18 20.49 -2.04
C PRO A 238 23.80 20.77 -0.68
N ASP A 239 23.22 21.70 0.07
CA ASP A 239 23.64 22.08 1.42
C ASP A 239 22.57 21.75 2.49
N ARG A 240 21.41 21.23 2.05
CA ARG A 240 20.29 20.84 2.92
C ARG A 240 19.71 19.48 2.54
N LEU A 241 19.17 18.83 3.56
CA LEU A 241 18.37 17.61 3.49
C LEU A 241 16.95 17.93 4.00
N VAL A 242 15.94 17.31 3.40
CA VAL A 242 14.56 17.24 3.92
C VAL A 242 14.11 15.77 3.98
N TYR A 243 13.45 15.39 5.06
CA TYR A 243 13.04 14.01 5.31
C TYR A 243 11.91 13.98 6.34
N ARG A 244 11.38 12.77 6.61
CA ARG A 244 10.55 12.52 7.79
C ARG A 244 11.35 11.78 8.83
N ALA A 245 11.32 12.29 10.07
CA ALA A 245 12.08 11.73 11.18
C ALA A 245 11.74 10.25 11.39
N GLY A 246 12.79 9.42 11.47
CA GLY A 246 12.69 7.99 11.67
C GLY A 246 12.58 7.58 13.14
N ASN A 247 13.02 8.42 14.09
CA ASN A 247 13.05 8.13 15.52
C ASN A 247 12.73 9.41 16.34
N ASN A 248 12.42 9.28 17.63
CA ASN A 248 11.99 10.32 18.58
C ASN A 248 10.68 11.03 18.20
N ALA A 249 10.68 11.75 17.08
CA ALA A 249 9.53 12.45 16.52
C ALA A 249 9.04 11.73 15.25
N VAL A 250 8.85 10.41 15.33
CA VAL A 250 8.55 9.53 14.18
C VAL A 250 7.49 10.15 13.28
N GLY A 251 7.85 10.34 12.01
CA GLY A 251 6.99 10.94 10.99
C GLY A 251 6.92 12.46 10.96
N ALA A 252 7.63 13.20 11.82
CA ALA A 252 7.71 14.65 11.73
C ALA A 252 8.51 15.08 10.49
N ASN A 253 8.01 16.09 9.76
CA ASN A 253 8.74 16.70 8.66
C ASN A 253 9.94 17.49 9.21
N SER A 254 11.14 17.18 8.73
CA SER A 254 12.41 17.68 9.27
C SER A 254 13.35 18.13 8.15
N THR A 255 14.20 19.09 8.48
CA THR A 255 15.31 19.53 7.61
C THR A 255 16.63 19.45 8.35
N TRP A 256 17.72 19.21 7.63
CA TRP A 256 19.06 19.14 8.20
C TRP A 256 20.08 19.89 7.33
N ASN A 257 21.10 20.49 7.96
CA ASN A 257 22.18 21.20 7.27
C ASN A 257 23.31 20.22 6.99
N ILE A 258 23.69 20.09 5.72
CA ILE A 258 24.82 19.24 5.35
C ILE A 258 26.09 19.96 5.81
N VAL A 259 26.76 19.38 6.81
CA VAL A 259 27.99 19.93 7.37
C VAL A 259 29.15 19.08 6.85
N ALA A 260 30.16 19.75 6.31
CA ALA A 260 31.37 19.08 5.86
C ALA A 260 31.99 18.25 7.00
N ASN A 261 32.42 17.04 6.68
CA ASN A 261 33.05 16.09 7.61
C ASN A 261 32.12 15.54 8.72
N ASP A 262 30.79 15.53 8.56
CA ASP A 262 29.92 14.69 9.38
C ASP A 262 30.35 13.21 9.20
N LYS A 263 30.70 12.53 10.30
CA LYS A 263 31.25 11.16 10.27
C LYS A 263 30.18 10.08 10.07
N GLY A 264 28.90 10.44 10.19
CA GLY A 264 27.78 9.53 9.98
C GLY A 264 27.19 9.59 8.57
N PRO A 265 26.29 8.66 8.22
CA PRO A 265 25.47 8.85 7.02
C PRO A 265 24.64 10.13 7.15
N LEU A 266 24.53 10.86 6.05
CA LEU A 266 23.59 11.98 5.92
C LEU A 266 22.16 11.47 6.05
N PHE A 267 21.88 10.31 5.45
CA PHE A 267 20.61 9.62 5.54
C PHE A 267 20.78 8.11 5.30
N VAL A 268 19.89 7.30 5.87
CA VAL A 268 19.78 5.87 5.55
C VAL A 268 18.43 5.63 4.89
N LEU A 269 18.44 5.38 3.58
CA LEU A 269 17.25 5.03 2.83
C LEU A 269 16.94 3.55 3.02
N GLU A 270 15.74 3.24 3.47
CA GLU A 270 15.28 1.87 3.72
C GLU A 270 13.78 1.75 3.40
N PRO A 271 13.33 0.69 2.71
CA PRO A 271 11.93 0.53 2.31
C PRO A 271 10.95 0.33 3.48
N TRP A 272 11.44 -0.07 4.65
CA TRP A 272 10.65 -0.25 5.86
C TRP A 272 11.38 0.39 7.04
N LEU A 273 10.66 1.19 7.82
CA LEU A 273 11.28 2.03 8.85
C LEU A 273 11.42 1.26 10.18
N HIS A 274 12.65 1.05 10.62
CA HIS A 274 12.97 0.63 11.99
C HIS A 274 12.98 1.86 12.91
N TRP A 275 11.84 2.22 13.50
CA TRP A 275 11.63 3.52 14.14
C TRP A 275 12.40 3.75 15.46
N TRP A 276 13.14 2.74 15.92
CA TRP A 276 14.04 2.82 17.09
C TRP A 276 15.51 3.04 16.70
N GLU A 277 15.86 3.00 15.41
CA GLU A 277 17.24 3.02 14.94
C GLU A 277 17.83 4.43 14.89
N ARG A 278 17.31 5.29 14.00
CA ARG A 278 17.93 6.59 13.67
C ARG A 278 16.88 7.63 13.31
N ASP A 279 17.20 8.90 13.59
CA ASP A 279 16.36 10.03 13.18
C ASP A 279 16.41 10.25 11.64
N ARG A 280 17.61 10.23 11.04
CA ARG A 280 17.82 10.40 9.58
C ARG A 280 17.75 9.05 8.84
N GLN A 281 16.63 8.35 8.98
CA GLN A 281 16.36 7.06 8.32
C GLN A 281 14.88 6.96 7.93
N GLY A 282 14.59 6.39 6.76
CA GLY A 282 13.22 6.27 6.24
C GLY A 282 13.16 5.83 4.78
N ASN A 283 11.95 5.79 4.21
CA ASN A 283 11.72 5.33 2.84
C ASN A 283 11.90 6.41 1.77
N TRP A 284 12.19 7.66 2.15
CA TRP A 284 12.57 8.72 1.22
C TRP A 284 13.37 9.83 1.90
N PHE A 285 14.10 10.59 1.10
CA PHE A 285 14.69 11.87 1.48
C PHE A 285 14.80 12.79 0.26
N GLY A 286 14.96 14.10 0.50
CA GLY A 286 15.20 15.11 -0.52
C GLY A 286 16.46 15.93 -0.22
N LEU A 287 17.21 16.29 -1.26
CA LEU A 287 18.37 17.18 -1.21
C LEU A 287 18.04 18.46 -1.95
N TYR A 288 18.46 19.60 -1.41
CA TYR A 288 18.29 20.89 -2.04
C TYR A 288 19.40 21.87 -1.66
N SER A 289 19.51 22.94 -2.44
CA SER A 289 20.41 24.06 -2.17
C SER A 289 19.61 25.24 -1.62
N SER A 290 20.12 25.89 -0.57
CA SER A 290 19.51 27.10 -0.02
C SER A 290 19.43 28.27 -1.00
N THR A 291 20.22 28.24 -2.08
CA THR A 291 20.23 29.24 -3.16
C THR A 291 19.59 28.73 -4.46
N GLY A 292 19.15 27.47 -4.50
CA GLY A 292 18.57 26.83 -5.67
C GLY A 292 17.04 26.94 -5.75
N SER A 293 16.47 26.38 -6.82
CA SER A 293 15.02 26.28 -7.04
C SER A 293 14.54 24.86 -7.32
N SER A 294 15.44 23.87 -7.21
CA SER A 294 15.14 22.47 -7.48
C SER A 294 15.46 21.63 -6.26
N LEU A 295 14.67 20.58 -6.05
CA LEU A 295 14.89 19.56 -5.04
C LEU A 295 14.98 18.19 -5.72
N VAL A 296 15.99 17.40 -5.35
CA VAL A 296 16.14 16.02 -5.83
C VAL A 296 15.81 15.06 -4.70
N ALA A 297 14.84 14.19 -4.91
CA ALA A 297 14.47 13.18 -3.91
C ALA A 297 14.71 11.76 -4.41
N LEU A 298 15.05 10.88 -3.47
CA LEU A 298 15.10 9.43 -3.66
C LEU A 298 14.06 8.77 -2.78
N GLY A 299 13.35 7.78 -3.32
CA GLY A 299 12.32 7.03 -2.61
C GLY A 299 12.42 5.53 -2.86
N ALA A 300 12.27 4.73 -1.81
CA ALA A 300 12.22 3.28 -1.87
C ALA A 300 10.80 2.81 -2.17
N LEU A 301 10.61 2.05 -3.25
CA LEU A 301 9.31 1.54 -3.69
C LEU A 301 9.20 0.03 -3.44
N GLU A 302 7.98 -0.45 -3.20
CA GLU A 302 7.64 -1.88 -3.11
C GLU A 302 8.60 -2.67 -2.20
N GLY A 303 8.64 -2.32 -0.91
CA GLY A 303 9.60 -2.86 0.05
C GLY A 303 9.67 -4.40 0.12
N GLY A 304 8.60 -5.08 -0.24
CA GLY A 304 8.52 -6.55 -0.24
C GLY A 304 9.45 -7.21 -1.26
N LEU A 305 9.95 -6.47 -2.25
CA LEU A 305 10.91 -6.94 -3.24
C LEU A 305 12.36 -6.89 -2.74
N TRP A 306 12.68 -5.92 -1.86
CA TRP A 306 14.06 -5.59 -1.47
C TRP A 306 14.75 -6.71 -0.70
N VAL A 307 13.98 -7.51 0.03
CA VAL A 307 14.47 -8.66 0.78
C VAL A 307 13.71 -9.91 0.33
N ASP A 308 14.44 -10.88 -0.20
CA ASP A 308 13.92 -12.21 -0.51
C ASP A 308 14.12 -13.15 0.70
N PRO A 309 13.06 -13.47 1.46
CA PRO A 309 13.17 -14.32 2.64
C PRO A 309 13.48 -15.78 2.30
N ALA A 310 13.33 -16.20 1.03
CA ALA A 310 13.66 -17.56 0.61
C ALA A 310 15.18 -17.77 0.47
N LYS A 311 15.96 -16.68 0.34
CA LYS A 311 17.42 -16.75 0.29
C LYS A 311 18.02 -16.81 1.70
N PRO A 312 19.17 -17.49 1.90
CA PRO A 312 19.93 -17.39 3.15
C PRO A 312 20.33 -15.95 3.46
N PHE A 313 20.33 -15.56 4.74
CA PHE A 313 20.53 -14.17 5.18
C PHE A 313 21.83 -13.56 4.65
N GLU A 314 22.92 -14.30 4.70
CA GLU A 314 24.26 -13.91 4.25
C GLU A 314 24.37 -13.65 2.75
N LYS A 315 23.44 -14.19 1.95
CA LYS A 315 23.39 -14.01 0.49
C LYS A 315 22.46 -12.88 0.05
N ARG A 316 21.64 -12.35 0.97
CA ARG A 316 20.71 -11.27 0.66
C ARG A 316 21.48 -9.97 0.49
N SER A 317 21.02 -9.14 -0.43
CA SER A 317 21.40 -7.72 -0.41
C SER A 317 20.79 -7.05 0.82
N PRO A 318 21.56 -6.25 1.59
CA PRO A 318 20.99 -5.47 2.66
C PRO A 318 20.01 -4.43 2.09
N PRO A 319 18.85 -4.20 2.73
CA PRO A 319 17.84 -3.27 2.24
C PRO A 319 18.21 -1.80 2.49
N GLN A 320 19.25 -1.53 3.27
CA GLN A 320 19.69 -0.19 3.62
C GLN A 320 20.64 0.39 2.57
N ILE A 321 20.31 1.60 2.10
CA ILE A 321 21.12 2.40 1.18
C ILE A 321 21.69 3.56 1.98
N PHE A 322 23.01 3.57 2.15
CA PHE A 322 23.69 4.63 2.87
C PHE A 322 23.95 5.81 1.95
N VAL A 323 23.54 6.99 2.42
CA VAL A 323 23.78 8.28 1.76
C VAL A 323 24.86 8.99 2.54
N THR A 324 26.03 9.20 1.93
CA THR A 324 27.21 9.74 2.61
C THR A 324 27.82 10.87 1.82
N GLN A 325 28.45 11.82 2.52
CA GLN A 325 29.29 12.83 1.90
C GLN A 325 30.71 12.26 1.72
N ALA A 326 31.22 12.25 0.50
CA ALA A 326 32.59 11.82 0.19
C ALA A 326 33.07 12.49 -1.10
N ASP A 327 34.37 12.82 -1.17
CA ASP A 327 35.00 13.45 -2.33
C ASP A 327 34.26 14.72 -2.81
N ASP A 328 33.84 15.58 -1.86
CA ASP A 328 33.04 16.80 -2.09
C ASP A 328 31.68 16.57 -2.79
N ASP A 329 31.18 15.32 -2.76
CA ASP A 329 29.92 14.90 -3.36
C ASP A 329 29.04 14.15 -2.34
N VAL A 330 27.76 13.96 -2.67
CA VAL A 330 26.80 13.16 -1.93
C VAL A 330 26.51 11.89 -2.73
N TRP A 331 26.83 10.74 -2.14
CA TRP A 331 26.68 9.44 -2.79
C TRP A 331 25.61 8.59 -2.11
N ALA A 332 24.68 8.05 -2.89
CA ALA A 332 23.83 6.94 -2.47
C ALA A 332 24.45 5.62 -2.94
N THR A 333 24.76 4.73 -1.99
CA THR A 333 25.45 3.45 -2.27
C THR A 333 24.47 2.29 -2.23
N PHE A 334 24.26 1.65 -3.38
CA PHE A 334 23.33 0.55 -3.58
C PHE A 334 24.06 -0.80 -3.70
N PRO A 335 23.97 -1.68 -2.69
CA PRO A 335 24.65 -2.98 -2.72
C PRO A 335 24.05 -3.93 -3.77
N LEU A 336 24.88 -4.71 -4.45
CA LEU A 336 24.49 -5.55 -5.60
C LEU A 336 24.61 -7.08 -5.37
N ARG A 337 24.71 -7.53 -4.11
CA ARG A 337 24.48 -8.93 -3.73
C ARG A 337 23.10 -9.41 -4.20
N SER A 338 22.83 -10.71 -4.25
CA SER A 338 21.57 -11.26 -4.75
C SER A 338 20.28 -10.53 -4.30
N GLY A 339 19.52 -9.97 -5.25
CA GLY A 339 18.30 -9.23 -4.91
C GLY A 339 17.55 -8.62 -6.10
N ARG A 340 16.43 -7.95 -5.76
CA ARG A 340 15.64 -7.10 -6.64
C ARG A 340 15.18 -5.90 -5.83
N ARG A 341 15.05 -4.72 -6.44
CA ARG A 341 14.42 -3.57 -5.78
C ARG A 341 13.79 -2.64 -6.79
N LYS A 342 12.83 -1.84 -6.30
CA LYS A 342 12.30 -0.71 -7.03
C LYS A 342 12.50 0.56 -6.23
N TRP A 343 12.80 1.65 -6.91
CA TRP A 343 13.00 2.95 -6.31
C TRP A 343 12.68 4.05 -7.33
N MET A 344 12.65 5.29 -6.86
CA MET A 344 12.38 6.44 -7.71
C MET A 344 13.38 7.57 -7.46
N ILE A 345 13.58 8.38 -8.50
CA ILE A 345 14.19 9.71 -8.42
C ILE A 345 13.12 10.72 -8.75
N ALA A 346 12.97 11.75 -7.93
CA ALA A 346 12.10 12.89 -8.21
C ALA A 346 12.94 14.15 -8.42
N ALA A 347 12.66 14.90 -9.48
CA ALA A 347 13.20 16.24 -9.69
C ALA A 347 12.05 17.24 -9.55
N LEU A 348 11.99 17.91 -8.41
CA LEU A 348 10.85 18.72 -8.00
C LEU A 348 11.20 20.21 -7.97
N ASP A 349 10.18 21.04 -8.14
CA ASP A 349 10.25 22.43 -7.73
C ASP A 349 10.45 22.51 -6.20
N GLN A 350 11.45 23.29 -5.78
CA GLN A 350 11.85 23.34 -4.37
C GLN A 350 10.76 23.95 -3.48
N ASP A 351 10.10 25.03 -3.93
CA ASP A 351 9.08 25.71 -3.14
C ASP A 351 7.85 24.83 -2.96
N ALA A 352 7.40 24.16 -4.03
CA ALA A 352 6.31 23.21 -3.96
C ALA A 352 6.64 22.00 -3.07
N ALA A 353 7.88 21.50 -3.12
CA ALA A 353 8.31 20.35 -2.33
C ALA A 353 8.48 20.66 -0.85
N LEU A 354 8.93 21.88 -0.50
CA LEU A 354 9.14 22.35 0.86
C LEU A 354 7.94 23.09 1.45
N ALA A 355 6.84 23.24 0.69
CA ALA A 355 5.59 23.81 1.19
C ALA A 355 5.07 23.00 2.38
N MET A 356 5.32 23.51 3.59
CA MET A 356 4.95 22.84 4.83
C MET A 356 3.44 22.91 5.02
N PRO A 357 2.77 21.78 5.23
CA PRO A 357 1.35 21.75 5.58
C PRO A 357 1.10 22.50 6.90
N PRO A 358 -0.12 23.01 7.12
CA PRO A 358 -0.46 23.70 8.35
C PRO A 358 -0.18 22.81 9.57
N LEU A 359 0.35 23.42 10.63
CA LEU A 359 0.61 22.70 11.88
C LEU A 359 -0.72 22.22 12.48
N PRO A 360 -0.76 21.04 13.12
CA PRO A 360 -1.95 20.57 13.83
C PRO A 360 -2.36 21.56 14.94
N PRO A 361 -3.59 21.50 15.47
CA PRO A 361 -3.95 22.34 16.61
C PRO A 361 -3.06 22.06 17.83
N MET A 362 -2.84 23.08 18.65
CA MET A 362 -2.09 22.96 19.90
C MET A 362 -2.82 22.03 20.87
N ILE A 363 -2.11 21.07 21.46
CA ILE A 363 -2.65 20.10 22.41
C ILE A 363 -1.95 20.34 23.76
N ARG A 364 -2.72 20.74 24.77
CA ARG A 364 -2.21 20.97 26.15
C ARG A 364 -0.97 21.89 26.20
N GLY A 365 -0.94 22.95 25.39
CA GLY A 365 0.16 23.91 25.34
C GLY A 365 1.36 23.48 24.49
N PHE A 366 1.33 22.27 23.89
CA PHE A 366 2.35 21.78 22.97
C PHE A 366 1.86 21.88 21.53
N GLN A 367 2.69 22.46 20.67
CA GLN A 367 2.45 22.56 19.23
C GLN A 367 3.17 21.39 18.55
N PRO A 368 2.47 20.30 18.17
CA PRO A 368 3.13 19.16 17.52
C PRO A 368 3.68 19.55 16.14
N PRO A 369 4.77 18.91 15.70
CA PRO A 369 5.28 19.10 14.34
C PRO A 369 4.29 18.56 13.31
N SER A 370 4.33 19.10 12.09
CA SER A 370 3.56 18.54 10.98
C SER A 370 4.10 17.15 10.63
N LYS A 371 3.17 16.20 10.49
CA LYS A 371 3.43 14.85 9.97
C LYS A 371 2.80 14.61 8.59
N VAL A 372 2.11 15.61 8.05
CA VAL A 372 1.44 15.51 6.74
C VAL A 372 2.48 15.22 5.66
N ALA A 373 2.17 14.25 4.78
CA ALA A 373 3.10 13.78 3.77
C ALA A 373 3.54 14.93 2.83
N MET A 374 4.85 15.10 2.68
CA MET A 374 5.42 16.10 1.77
C MET A 374 5.33 15.62 0.31
N LEU A 375 5.50 16.53 -0.65
CA LEU A 375 5.38 16.21 -2.09
C LEU A 375 6.24 15.01 -2.53
N PRO A 376 7.52 14.85 -2.12
CA PRO A 376 8.28 13.63 -2.43
C PRO A 376 7.59 12.35 -1.94
N GLN A 377 7.03 12.36 -0.73
CA GLN A 377 6.32 11.20 -0.20
C GLN A 377 5.02 10.92 -0.95
N LYS A 378 4.29 11.96 -1.38
CA LYS A 378 3.08 11.78 -2.18
C LYS A 378 3.37 11.05 -3.49
N TYR A 379 4.51 11.33 -4.13
CA TYR A 379 4.97 10.56 -5.29
C TYR A 379 5.39 9.13 -4.95
N LEU A 380 6.03 8.92 -3.79
CA LEU A 380 6.37 7.58 -3.31
C LEU A 380 5.11 6.73 -3.09
N ILE A 381 4.09 7.32 -2.47
CA ILE A 381 2.79 6.70 -2.23
C ILE A 381 2.15 6.35 -3.58
N LYS A 382 2.07 7.33 -4.49
CA LYS A 382 1.49 7.17 -5.83
C LYS A 382 2.19 6.07 -6.64
N HIS A 383 3.52 6.03 -6.69
CA HIS A 383 4.23 5.10 -7.57
C HIS A 383 4.66 3.79 -6.89
N GLY A 384 4.60 3.71 -5.57
CA GLY A 384 5.08 2.56 -4.79
C GLY A 384 4.00 1.92 -3.94
N ASP A 385 3.46 2.66 -2.97
CA ASP A 385 2.57 2.07 -1.97
C ASP A 385 1.20 1.77 -2.55
N PHE A 386 0.57 2.75 -3.21
CA PHE A 386 -0.79 2.68 -3.70
C PHE A 386 -0.95 3.27 -5.10
N PRO A 387 -0.24 2.80 -6.14
CA PRO A 387 -0.58 3.16 -7.51
C PRO A 387 -2.01 2.71 -7.83
N LEU A 388 -2.77 3.54 -8.55
CA LEU A 388 -4.15 3.18 -8.95
C LEU A 388 -4.17 1.87 -9.74
N ASP A 389 -3.12 1.60 -10.52
CA ASP A 389 -2.95 0.35 -11.26
C ASP A 389 -2.95 -0.90 -10.36
N ARG A 390 -2.48 -0.79 -9.12
CA ARG A 390 -2.59 -1.85 -8.12
C ARG A 390 -3.94 -1.83 -7.44
N VAL A 391 -4.42 -0.66 -7.05
CA VAL A 391 -5.68 -0.51 -6.29
C VAL A 391 -6.87 -1.03 -7.09
N LYS A 392 -6.91 -0.80 -8.41
CA LYS A 392 -7.98 -1.28 -9.28
C LYS A 392 -8.07 -2.80 -9.38
N GLU A 393 -6.97 -3.51 -9.14
CA GLU A 393 -6.91 -4.98 -9.18
C GLU A 393 -7.44 -5.62 -7.90
N ALA A 394 -7.59 -4.84 -6.82
CA ALA A 394 -8.24 -5.34 -5.61
C ALA A 394 -9.69 -5.69 -5.93
N THR A 395 -10.13 -6.87 -5.49
CA THR A 395 -11.53 -7.31 -5.66
C THR A 395 -12.43 -6.44 -4.78
N SER A 396 -12.87 -5.33 -5.34
CA SER A 396 -13.71 -4.34 -4.66
C SER A 396 -15.20 -4.64 -4.78
N SER A 397 -15.60 -5.60 -5.62
CA SER A 397 -16.98 -6.04 -5.81
C SER A 397 -17.05 -7.57 -5.91
N TRP A 398 -17.97 -8.18 -5.17
CA TRP A 398 -18.22 -9.62 -5.20
C TRP A 398 -19.64 -9.90 -4.70
N LYS A 399 -20.14 -11.10 -5.00
CA LYS A 399 -21.43 -11.55 -4.49
C LYS A 399 -21.29 -11.88 -3.00
N ASP A 400 -22.03 -11.17 -2.16
CA ASP A 400 -22.08 -11.47 -0.74
C ASP A 400 -23.09 -12.57 -0.44
N GLU A 401 -22.61 -13.71 0.06
CA GLU A 401 -23.43 -14.91 0.29
C GLU A 401 -23.33 -15.44 1.73
N GLY A 402 -22.55 -14.82 2.61
CA GLY A 402 -22.23 -15.36 3.94
C GLY A 402 -22.47 -14.39 5.09
N PRO A 403 -22.92 -14.88 6.26
CA PRO A 403 -23.04 -14.05 7.47
C PRO A 403 -21.66 -13.63 7.97
N VAL A 404 -21.58 -12.48 8.65
CA VAL A 404 -20.32 -11.97 9.21
C VAL A 404 -19.81 -12.91 10.31
N ARG A 405 -18.50 -13.18 10.30
CA ARG A 405 -17.79 -14.11 11.20
C ARG A 405 -16.89 -13.42 12.23
N ALA A 406 -16.81 -12.09 12.24
CA ALA A 406 -16.01 -11.32 13.20
C ALA A 406 -16.71 -11.07 14.56
N ARG A 407 -17.80 -11.80 14.87
CA ARG A 407 -18.65 -11.51 16.03
C ARG A 407 -17.97 -11.86 17.36
N LEU A 408 -17.80 -10.87 18.24
CA LEU A 408 -17.42 -11.08 19.64
C LEU A 408 -18.60 -11.46 20.53
N VAL A 409 -19.82 -11.11 20.12
CA VAL A 409 -21.06 -11.41 20.84
C VAL A 409 -21.90 -12.36 19.98
N SER A 410 -22.22 -13.55 20.50
CA SER A 410 -23.10 -14.50 19.81
C SER A 410 -24.56 -14.04 19.84
N ASP A 411 -25.39 -14.59 18.95
CA ASP A 411 -26.84 -14.29 18.95
C ASP A 411 -27.50 -14.70 20.27
N GLU A 412 -27.06 -15.81 20.87
CA GLU A 412 -27.53 -16.26 22.18
C GLU A 412 -27.17 -15.26 23.29
N MET A 413 -25.92 -14.80 23.33
CA MET A 413 -25.48 -13.77 24.28
C MET A 413 -26.27 -12.47 24.12
N ALA A 414 -26.45 -12.02 22.88
CA ALA A 414 -27.24 -10.82 22.58
C ALA A 414 -28.70 -10.98 23.04
N GLN A 415 -29.33 -12.13 22.81
CA GLN A 415 -30.68 -12.41 23.29
C GLN A 415 -30.77 -12.47 24.82
N ALA A 416 -29.82 -13.11 25.48
CA ALA A 416 -29.77 -13.18 26.94
C ALA A 416 -29.60 -11.77 27.55
N PHE A 417 -28.73 -10.96 26.97
CA PHE A 417 -28.50 -9.58 27.37
C PHE A 417 -29.77 -8.73 27.24
N ARG A 418 -30.46 -8.79 26.10
CA ARG A 418 -31.74 -8.08 25.85
C ARG A 418 -32.80 -8.31 26.94
N ARG A 419 -32.92 -9.55 27.44
CA ARG A 419 -33.94 -9.89 28.46
C ARG A 419 -33.68 -9.18 29.79
N ARG A 420 -32.41 -8.95 30.12
CA ARG A 420 -31.96 -8.40 31.42
C ARG A 420 -31.70 -6.90 31.36
N PHE A 421 -31.34 -6.39 30.19
CA PHE A 421 -31.01 -4.99 30.01
C PHE A 421 -32.21 -4.09 30.29
N ARG A 422 -31.95 -2.96 30.93
CA ARG A 422 -32.92 -1.90 31.20
C ARG A 422 -32.32 -0.60 30.68
N PRO A 423 -32.74 -0.12 29.50
CA PRO A 423 -32.17 1.08 28.93
C PRO A 423 -32.54 2.29 29.78
N ASP A 424 -31.56 3.14 30.08
CA ASP A 424 -31.82 4.50 30.55
C ASP A 424 -32.21 5.36 29.33
N PRO A 425 -33.42 5.95 29.31
CA PRO A 425 -33.87 6.79 28.19
C PRO A 425 -32.97 7.99 27.91
N ASP A 426 -32.38 8.61 28.95
CA ASP A 426 -31.56 9.81 28.80
C ASP A 426 -30.19 9.45 28.18
N LEU A 427 -29.62 8.31 28.58
CA LEU A 427 -28.41 7.79 27.95
C LEU A 427 -28.66 7.36 26.50
N LEU A 428 -29.78 6.68 26.23
CA LEU A 428 -30.14 6.31 24.86
C LEU A 428 -30.31 7.56 23.97
N ALA A 429 -30.99 8.60 24.47
CA ALA A 429 -31.14 9.88 23.77
C ALA A 429 -29.78 10.51 23.45
N ARG A 430 -28.84 10.46 24.41
CA ARG A 430 -27.47 10.94 24.20
C ARG A 430 -26.69 10.13 23.17
N PHE A 431 -26.79 8.80 23.19
CA PHE A 431 -26.02 7.94 22.29
C PHE A 431 -26.42 8.04 20.82
N ARG A 432 -27.66 8.46 20.52
CA ARG A 432 -28.13 8.70 19.15
C ARG A 432 -27.36 9.78 18.40
N HIS A 433 -26.62 10.64 19.10
CA HIS A 433 -25.94 11.79 18.50
C HIS A 433 -24.50 12.01 18.99
N SER A 434 -24.07 11.28 20.03
CA SER A 434 -22.73 11.47 20.60
C SER A 434 -21.67 10.92 19.66
N PRO A 435 -20.60 11.68 19.33
CA PRO A 435 -19.47 11.15 18.58
C PRO A 435 -18.90 9.90 19.24
N LEU A 436 -18.53 8.90 18.43
CA LEU A 436 -17.80 7.73 18.92
C LEU A 436 -16.30 8.03 18.95
N VAL A 437 -15.70 7.78 20.10
CA VAL A 437 -14.23 7.76 20.30
C VAL A 437 -13.82 6.34 20.65
N GLU A 438 -12.62 5.92 20.26
CA GLU A 438 -12.25 4.49 20.25
C GLU A 438 -12.37 3.81 21.63
N TYR A 439 -12.13 4.57 22.71
CA TYR A 439 -12.18 4.08 24.09
C TYR A 439 -13.56 4.19 24.77
N ALA A 440 -14.61 4.61 24.05
CA ALA A 440 -15.95 4.81 24.61
C ALA A 440 -17.07 4.22 23.73
N MET A 441 -16.75 3.19 22.95
CA MET A 441 -17.70 2.56 22.01
C MET A 441 -18.60 1.49 22.65
N ASP A 442 -18.17 0.90 23.76
CA ASP A 442 -18.82 -0.27 24.35
C ASP A 442 -20.27 0.02 24.76
N GLU A 443 -20.52 1.16 25.42
CA GLU A 443 -21.86 1.52 25.89
C GLU A 443 -22.85 1.76 24.73
N PRO A 444 -22.59 2.64 23.74
CA PRO A 444 -23.45 2.79 22.57
C PRO A 444 -23.74 1.46 21.85
N ILE A 445 -22.72 0.62 21.67
CA ILE A 445 -22.88 -0.69 21.01
C ILE A 445 -23.78 -1.61 21.85
N ALA A 446 -23.56 -1.68 23.16
CA ALA A 446 -24.40 -2.46 24.06
C ALA A 446 -25.86 -1.99 24.03
N TYR A 447 -26.09 -0.67 24.08
CA TYR A 447 -27.44 -0.09 23.96
C TYR A 447 -28.10 -0.49 22.64
N TYR A 448 -27.40 -0.43 21.52
CA TYR A 448 -27.95 -0.86 20.24
C TYR A 448 -28.24 -2.37 20.19
N ILE A 449 -27.32 -3.20 20.69
CA ILE A 449 -27.52 -4.66 20.78
C ILE A 449 -28.77 -4.98 21.60
N ALA A 450 -29.00 -4.26 22.70
CA ALA A 450 -30.13 -4.49 23.60
C ALA A 450 -31.47 -3.94 23.08
N THR A 451 -31.46 -2.75 22.49
CA THR A 451 -32.70 -2.03 22.15
C THR A 451 -33.11 -2.19 20.69
N LYS A 452 -32.15 -2.42 19.78
CA LYS A 452 -32.34 -2.30 18.32
C LYS A 452 -32.95 -0.95 17.92
N ASP A 453 -32.66 0.10 18.69
CA ASP A 453 -33.12 1.45 18.41
C ASP A 453 -32.64 1.92 17.03
N ALA A 454 -33.58 2.41 16.22
CA ALA A 454 -33.32 2.69 14.81
C ALA A 454 -32.44 3.93 14.61
N GLU A 455 -32.63 4.95 15.44
CA GLU A 455 -31.87 6.20 15.37
C GLU A 455 -30.42 5.98 15.81
N LEU A 456 -30.23 5.24 16.91
CA LEU A 456 -28.90 4.80 17.32
C LEU A 456 -28.25 3.90 16.25
N GLY A 457 -29.00 2.97 15.64
CA GLY A 457 -28.49 2.13 14.55
C GLY A 457 -28.00 2.94 13.34
N SER A 458 -28.75 3.96 12.92
CA SER A 458 -28.34 4.87 11.85
C SER A 458 -27.11 5.73 12.20
N HIS A 459 -27.01 6.17 13.45
CA HIS A 459 -25.82 6.87 13.95
C HIS A 459 -24.59 5.96 13.92
N LEU A 460 -24.69 4.74 14.46
CA LEU A 460 -23.61 3.74 14.44
C LEU A 460 -23.19 3.37 13.02
N ALA A 461 -24.13 3.28 12.06
CA ALA A 461 -23.81 3.03 10.66
C ALA A 461 -23.01 4.17 10.02
N THR A 462 -23.35 5.42 10.35
CA THR A 462 -22.62 6.62 9.91
C THR A 462 -21.21 6.64 10.48
N GLU A 463 -21.07 6.34 11.77
CA GLU A 463 -19.77 6.26 12.44
C GLU A 463 -18.91 5.11 11.90
N ALA A 464 -19.50 3.95 11.55
CA ALA A 464 -18.78 2.85 10.91
C ALA A 464 -18.13 3.28 9.60
N LEU A 465 -18.88 3.97 8.73
CA LEU A 465 -18.37 4.51 7.47
C LEU A 465 -17.25 5.54 7.71
N ARG A 466 -17.43 6.44 8.68
CA ARG A 466 -16.44 7.46 9.02
C ARG A 466 -15.14 6.83 9.54
N MET A 467 -15.24 5.89 10.47
CA MET A 467 -14.08 5.25 11.10
C MET A 467 -13.29 4.42 10.08
N VAL A 468 -13.96 3.62 9.24
CA VAL A 468 -13.27 2.86 8.19
C VAL A 468 -12.66 3.77 7.13
N GLN A 469 -13.35 4.85 6.73
CA GLN A 469 -12.77 5.86 5.84
C GLN A 469 -11.50 6.49 6.44
N SER A 470 -11.49 6.75 7.76
CA SER A 470 -10.33 7.32 8.44
C SER A 470 -9.11 6.38 8.35
N GLU A 471 -9.30 5.07 8.45
CA GLU A 471 -8.20 4.10 8.30
C GLU A 471 -7.69 4.02 6.85
N VAL A 472 -8.61 4.06 5.88
CA VAL A 472 -8.27 4.13 4.45
C VAL A 472 -7.45 5.39 4.16
N ASP A 473 -7.93 6.55 4.60
CA ASP A 473 -7.26 7.85 4.44
C ASP A 473 -5.88 7.84 5.09
N ARG A 474 -5.75 7.28 6.29
CA ARG A 474 -4.47 7.20 7.00
C ARG A 474 -3.43 6.39 6.23
N LEU A 475 -3.84 5.32 5.54
CA LEU A 475 -2.94 4.53 4.70
C LEU A 475 -2.61 5.25 3.39
N LEU A 476 -3.62 5.80 2.70
CA LEU A 476 -3.44 6.44 1.40
C LEU A 476 -2.71 7.79 1.48
N ARG A 477 -2.88 8.56 2.57
CA ARG A 477 -2.25 9.88 2.74
C ARG A 477 -0.97 9.82 3.54
N GLN A 478 -0.86 8.87 4.47
CA GLN A 478 0.29 8.73 5.38
C GLN A 478 0.59 10.00 6.19
N ASP A 479 -0.42 10.80 6.52
CA ASP A 479 -0.26 12.07 7.23
C ASP A 479 0.10 11.91 8.72
N GLU A 480 0.01 10.69 9.26
CA GLU A 480 0.34 10.39 10.66
C GLU A 480 1.60 9.51 10.79
N TYR A 481 1.75 8.56 9.87
CA TYR A 481 2.79 7.53 9.89
C TYR A 481 3.71 7.67 8.67
N PRO A 482 5.04 7.65 8.81
CA PRO A 482 5.98 7.90 7.70
C PRO A 482 6.06 6.80 6.65
N THR A 483 5.65 5.58 6.98
CA THR A 483 5.66 4.44 6.04
C THR A 483 4.43 3.56 6.27
N LEU A 484 4.21 2.60 5.37
CA LEU A 484 3.04 1.74 5.40
C LEU A 484 2.92 0.92 6.70
N GLY A 485 4.04 0.31 7.11
CA GLY A 485 4.11 -0.72 8.15
C GLY A 485 4.60 -0.27 9.53
N VAL A 486 4.90 1.01 9.69
CA VAL A 486 5.44 1.59 10.93
C VAL A 486 4.39 1.58 12.05
N GLU A 487 4.84 1.27 13.27
CA GLU A 487 4.05 1.34 14.51
C GLU A 487 2.63 0.72 14.42
N PRO A 488 2.49 -0.55 13.98
CA PRO A 488 1.16 -1.14 13.75
C PRO A 488 0.31 -1.25 15.03
N HIS A 489 0.96 -1.32 16.20
CA HIS A 489 0.28 -1.35 17.50
C HIS A 489 -0.45 -0.04 17.84
N HIS A 490 0.04 1.12 17.37
CA HIS A 490 -0.70 2.38 17.52
C HIS A 490 -1.94 2.41 16.62
N ARG A 491 -1.87 1.83 15.42
CA ARG A 491 -3.02 1.69 14.52
C ARG A 491 -4.09 0.76 15.06
N ALA A 492 -3.73 -0.21 15.91
CA ALA A 492 -4.68 -1.16 16.45
C ALA A 492 -5.79 -0.50 17.28
N ASN A 493 -5.46 0.60 17.95
CA ASN A 493 -6.39 1.38 18.75
C ASN A 493 -7.56 1.96 17.95
N SER A 494 -7.46 2.06 16.64
CA SER A 494 -8.51 2.62 15.79
C SER A 494 -8.99 1.65 14.71
N LEU A 495 -8.09 0.86 14.11
CA LEU A 495 -8.45 -0.13 13.10
C LEU A 495 -9.34 -1.24 13.67
N VAL A 496 -9.00 -1.80 14.84
CA VAL A 496 -9.80 -2.90 15.41
C VAL A 496 -11.20 -2.42 15.82
N PRO A 497 -11.37 -1.28 16.52
CA PRO A 497 -12.70 -0.72 16.78
C PRO A 497 -13.49 -0.39 15.50
N ALA A 498 -12.85 0.17 14.47
CA ALA A 498 -13.50 0.46 13.19
C ALA A 498 -14.04 -0.82 12.52
N VAL A 499 -13.24 -1.88 12.49
CA VAL A 499 -13.64 -3.19 11.93
C VAL A 499 -14.75 -3.83 12.76
N ASN A 500 -14.69 -3.73 14.08
CA ASN A 500 -15.74 -4.27 14.97
C ASN A 500 -17.09 -3.58 14.75
N LEU A 501 -17.09 -2.26 14.64
CA LEU A 501 -18.31 -1.49 14.36
C LEU A 501 -18.82 -1.76 12.94
N ALA A 502 -17.93 -1.82 11.96
CA ALA A 502 -18.27 -2.16 10.58
C ALA A 502 -18.92 -3.55 10.47
N ALA A 503 -18.35 -4.56 11.12
CA ALA A 503 -18.91 -5.91 11.17
C ALA A 503 -20.34 -5.92 11.74
N LEU A 504 -20.59 -5.19 12.83
CA LEU A 504 -21.92 -5.07 13.43
C LEU A 504 -22.92 -4.37 12.49
N MET A 505 -22.49 -3.33 11.78
CA MET A 505 -23.35 -2.54 10.90
C MET A 505 -23.62 -3.21 9.55
N LEU A 506 -22.68 -4.00 9.02
CA LEU A 506 -22.88 -4.80 7.80
C LEU A 506 -24.00 -5.84 7.94
N GLU A 507 -24.29 -6.29 9.16
CA GLU A 507 -25.40 -7.19 9.47
C GLU A 507 -26.69 -6.47 9.85
N SER A 508 -26.64 -5.13 9.90
CA SER A 508 -27.80 -4.30 10.22
C SER A 508 -28.60 -3.94 8.96
N GLN A 509 -29.80 -3.41 9.18
CA GLN A 509 -30.64 -2.83 8.13
C GLN A 509 -30.40 -1.32 7.92
N HIS A 510 -29.37 -0.75 8.56
CA HIS A 510 -29.15 0.70 8.61
C HIS A 510 -28.20 1.24 7.53
N LEU A 511 -27.57 0.36 6.74
CA LEU A 511 -26.74 0.74 5.61
C LEU A 511 -27.54 0.65 4.31
N ALA A 512 -27.51 1.70 3.50
CA ALA A 512 -27.95 1.62 2.11
C ALA A 512 -27.06 0.63 1.32
N PRO A 513 -27.56 0.04 0.22
CA PRO A 513 -26.77 -0.91 -0.59
C PRO A 513 -25.40 -0.36 -1.02
N GLU A 514 -25.34 0.89 -1.44
CA GLU A 514 -24.11 1.56 -1.88
C GLU A 514 -23.14 1.78 -0.71
N GLN A 515 -23.66 2.09 0.47
CA GLN A 515 -22.86 2.25 1.69
C GLN A 515 -22.28 0.91 2.16
N SER A 516 -23.09 -0.15 2.12
CA SER A 516 -22.64 -1.52 2.42
C SER A 516 -21.55 -1.95 1.45
N GLN A 517 -21.73 -1.69 0.15
CA GLN A 517 -20.73 -2.00 -0.86
C GLN A 517 -19.43 -1.22 -0.62
N ARG A 518 -19.50 0.09 -0.37
CA ARG A 518 -18.33 0.91 -0.05
C ARG A 518 -17.59 0.38 1.16
N LEU A 519 -18.30 0.13 2.26
CA LEU A 519 -17.70 -0.36 3.50
C LEU A 519 -16.97 -1.70 3.27
N ARG A 520 -17.54 -2.59 2.47
CA ARG A 520 -16.91 -3.85 2.06
C ARG A 520 -15.67 -3.64 1.21
N SER A 521 -15.72 -2.80 0.18
CA SER A 521 -14.57 -2.48 -0.67
C SER A 521 -13.41 -1.92 0.16
N GLN A 522 -13.71 -1.04 1.12
CA GLN A 522 -12.72 -0.46 2.02
C GLN A 522 -12.12 -1.49 2.97
N LEU A 523 -12.93 -2.38 3.55
CA LEU A 523 -12.43 -3.50 4.35
C LEU A 523 -11.54 -4.44 3.52
N ALA A 524 -11.90 -4.72 2.27
CA ALA A 524 -11.07 -5.53 1.38
C ALA A 524 -9.71 -4.85 1.10
N PHE A 525 -9.70 -3.54 0.84
CA PHE A 525 -8.47 -2.76 0.70
C PHE A 525 -7.60 -2.81 1.96
N LEU A 526 -8.21 -2.68 3.15
CA LEU A 526 -7.49 -2.79 4.42
C LEU A 526 -6.87 -4.19 4.60
N ALA A 527 -7.63 -5.26 4.33
CA ALA A 527 -7.12 -6.63 4.40
C ALA A 527 -5.99 -6.90 3.41
N ASP A 528 -6.14 -6.46 2.16
CA ASP A 528 -5.10 -6.55 1.15
C ASP A 528 -3.85 -5.80 1.61
N THR A 529 -4.01 -4.64 2.23
CA THR A 529 -2.89 -3.81 2.68
C THR A 529 -2.13 -4.45 3.84
N VAL A 530 -2.81 -4.88 4.91
CA VAL A 530 -2.14 -5.44 6.10
C VAL A 530 -1.55 -6.83 5.88
N THR A 531 -1.88 -7.48 4.75
CA THR A 531 -1.32 -8.79 4.35
C THR A 531 -0.14 -8.66 3.39
N ARG A 532 0.21 -7.44 2.96
CA ARG A 532 1.34 -7.24 2.06
C ARG A 532 2.68 -7.53 2.75
N PRO A 533 3.68 -8.03 2.00
CA PRO A 533 5.02 -8.29 2.51
C PRO A 533 5.81 -7.04 2.91
N ASP A 534 5.38 -5.84 2.51
CA ASP A 534 5.95 -4.55 2.92
C ASP A 534 5.17 -3.84 4.04
N PHE A 535 4.08 -4.45 4.54
CA PHE A 535 3.40 -3.95 5.74
C PHE A 535 4.11 -4.44 7.00
N TYR A 536 4.12 -5.76 7.24
CA TYR A 536 4.81 -6.36 8.37
C TYR A 536 5.24 -7.79 8.01
N SER A 537 6.54 -8.05 7.94
CA SER A 537 7.12 -9.32 7.50
C SER A 537 8.40 -9.63 8.28
N PRO A 538 8.30 -10.29 9.45
CA PRO A 538 9.47 -10.67 10.25
C PRO A 538 10.53 -11.47 9.46
N ALA A 539 10.12 -12.31 8.52
CA ALA A 539 11.04 -13.08 7.66
C ALA A 539 11.95 -12.20 6.78
N ARG A 540 11.53 -10.95 6.49
CA ARG A 540 12.31 -9.93 5.78
C ARG A 540 13.10 -9.01 6.72
N GLY A 541 12.92 -9.14 8.03
CA GLY A 541 13.37 -8.16 9.02
C GLY A 541 12.40 -6.99 9.18
N TYR A 542 11.25 -6.98 8.49
CA TYR A 542 10.25 -5.92 8.62
C TYR A 542 9.31 -6.22 9.78
N GLY A 543 9.86 -6.13 10.99
CA GLY A 543 9.12 -6.43 12.20
C GLY A 543 9.78 -5.76 13.40
N ALA A 544 9.00 -5.66 14.48
CA ALA A 544 9.43 -5.10 15.75
C ALA A 544 9.21 -6.16 16.85
N ASN A 545 8.75 -5.73 18.02
CA ASN A 545 8.49 -6.63 19.14
C ASN A 545 7.46 -7.72 18.77
N PRO A 546 7.62 -8.96 19.30
CA PRO A 546 6.72 -10.08 19.03
C PRO A 546 5.21 -9.74 19.15
N ASN A 547 4.77 -9.02 20.19
CA ASN A 547 3.36 -8.62 20.37
C ASN A 547 2.76 -7.85 19.17
N MET A 548 3.58 -7.15 18.39
CA MET A 548 3.12 -6.45 17.19
C MET A 548 2.78 -7.42 16.06
N THR A 549 3.41 -8.60 16.02
CA THR A 549 3.04 -9.70 15.12
C THR A 549 1.66 -10.24 15.47
N SER A 550 1.35 -10.42 16.76
CA SER A 550 0.00 -10.79 17.23
C SER A 550 -1.04 -9.76 16.78
N THR A 551 -0.69 -8.48 16.91
CA THR A 551 -1.55 -7.35 16.53
C THR A 551 -1.87 -7.37 15.03
N VAL A 552 -0.85 -7.48 14.16
CA VAL A 552 -1.06 -7.50 12.71
C VAL A 552 -1.81 -8.77 12.27
N SER A 553 -1.51 -9.92 12.88
CA SER A 553 -2.23 -11.16 12.61
C SER A 553 -3.71 -11.06 12.98
N ALA A 554 -4.01 -10.37 14.09
CA ALA A 554 -5.38 -10.06 14.46
C ALA A 554 -6.09 -9.19 13.43
N PHE A 555 -5.44 -8.16 12.85
CA PHE A 555 -6.06 -7.36 11.78
C PHE A 555 -6.59 -8.24 10.64
N GLN A 556 -5.77 -9.20 10.19
CA GLN A 556 -6.15 -10.12 9.12
C GLN A 556 -7.39 -10.95 9.49
N VAL A 557 -7.38 -11.54 10.69
CA VAL A 557 -8.51 -12.36 11.20
C VAL A 557 -9.78 -11.53 11.34
N ARG A 558 -9.70 -10.35 11.96
CA ARG A 558 -10.86 -9.50 12.22
C ARG A 558 -11.48 -9.00 10.91
N ILE A 559 -10.67 -8.51 9.97
CA ILE A 559 -11.18 -8.01 8.69
C ILE A 559 -11.73 -9.15 7.82
N ALA A 560 -11.01 -10.28 7.73
CA ALA A 560 -11.50 -11.45 6.99
C ALA A 560 -12.81 -11.99 7.56
N GLY A 561 -12.95 -11.96 8.89
CA GLY A 561 -14.20 -12.29 9.57
C GLY A 561 -15.33 -11.29 9.25
N ALA A 562 -15.02 -10.01 9.01
CA ALA A 562 -16.02 -8.98 8.67
C ALA A 562 -16.60 -9.16 7.26
N ILE A 563 -15.81 -9.70 6.32
CA ILE A 563 -16.20 -9.91 4.92
C ILE A 563 -15.90 -11.35 4.44
N PRO A 564 -16.52 -12.38 5.04
CA PRO A 564 -16.11 -13.77 4.87
C PRO A 564 -16.44 -14.36 3.48
N SER A 565 -17.31 -13.71 2.72
CA SER A 565 -17.64 -14.05 1.33
C SER A 565 -16.60 -13.54 0.31
N HIS A 566 -15.68 -12.67 0.73
CA HIS A 566 -14.65 -12.16 -0.17
C HIS A 566 -13.75 -13.32 -0.66
N PRO A 567 -13.38 -13.39 -1.96
CA PRO A 567 -12.62 -14.52 -2.50
C PRO A 567 -11.29 -14.79 -1.80
N ARG A 568 -10.67 -13.77 -1.21
CA ARG A 568 -9.41 -13.88 -0.46
C ARG A 568 -9.58 -13.97 1.06
N ALA A 569 -10.79 -13.86 1.60
CA ALA A 569 -11.03 -13.87 3.05
C ALA A 569 -10.52 -15.15 3.72
N ALA A 570 -10.71 -16.31 3.09
CA ALA A 570 -10.18 -17.57 3.61
C ALA A 570 -8.65 -17.54 3.74
N ALA A 571 -7.94 -17.02 2.74
CA ALA A 571 -6.48 -16.92 2.78
C ALA A 571 -5.99 -15.96 3.87
N TRP A 572 -6.62 -14.79 3.99
CA TRP A 572 -6.30 -13.81 5.05
C TRP A 572 -6.56 -14.38 6.46
N MET A 573 -7.72 -15.03 6.64
CA MET A 573 -8.10 -15.69 7.89
C MET A 573 -7.09 -16.77 8.27
N SER A 574 -6.76 -17.67 7.33
CA SER A 574 -5.78 -18.73 7.57
C SER A 574 -4.39 -18.18 7.88
N GLY A 575 -3.94 -17.13 7.18
CA GLY A 575 -2.67 -16.47 7.46
C GLY A 575 -2.57 -15.99 8.90
N GLY A 576 -3.52 -15.16 9.33
CA GLY A 576 -3.54 -14.61 10.70
C GLY A 576 -3.77 -15.69 11.77
N MET A 577 -4.71 -16.62 11.57
CA MET A 577 -4.99 -17.68 12.55
C MET A 577 -3.81 -18.64 12.73
N ASN A 578 -3.10 -18.98 11.65
CA ASN A 578 -1.92 -19.85 11.75
C ASN A 578 -0.82 -19.19 12.56
N GLU A 579 -0.61 -17.88 12.38
CA GLU A 579 0.39 -17.13 13.15
C GLU A 579 -0.01 -17.04 14.63
N LEU A 580 -1.24 -16.66 14.95
CA LEU A 580 -1.72 -16.59 16.34
C LEU A 580 -1.63 -17.94 17.08
N LYS A 581 -1.91 -19.05 16.39
CA LYS A 581 -1.74 -20.41 16.94
C LYS A 581 -0.27 -20.74 17.16
N ARG A 582 0.58 -20.43 16.19
CA ARG A 582 2.04 -20.61 16.31
C ARG A 582 2.59 -19.84 17.51
N GLU A 583 2.14 -18.60 17.71
CA GLU A 583 2.51 -17.77 18.87
C GLU A 583 2.04 -18.41 20.18
N LEU A 584 0.78 -18.86 20.29
CA LEU A 584 0.32 -19.58 21.47
C LEU A 584 1.21 -20.80 21.76
N ASP A 585 1.54 -21.58 20.74
CA ASP A 585 2.31 -22.81 20.91
C ASP A 585 3.78 -22.58 21.24
N GLN A 586 4.41 -21.58 20.62
CA GLN A 586 5.87 -21.35 20.69
C GLN A 586 6.28 -20.28 21.69
N TRP A 587 5.39 -19.34 22.03
CA TRP A 587 5.71 -18.24 22.94
C TRP A 587 5.18 -18.48 24.36
N SER A 588 4.31 -19.47 24.56
CA SER A 588 3.96 -19.94 25.90
C SER A 588 4.64 -21.25 26.26
N ASP A 589 5.23 -21.31 27.46
CA ASP A 589 5.74 -22.54 28.05
C ASP A 589 4.61 -23.42 28.64
N ASP A 590 4.97 -24.58 29.20
CA ASP A 590 4.01 -25.54 29.76
C ASP A 590 3.25 -25.02 31.00
N ASP A 591 3.80 -24.01 31.68
CA ASP A 591 3.20 -23.36 32.85
C ASP A 591 2.44 -22.08 32.50
N GLY A 592 2.44 -21.69 31.21
CA GLY A 592 1.76 -20.51 30.68
C GLY A 592 2.61 -19.24 30.71
N GLY A 593 3.88 -19.31 31.10
CA GLY A 593 4.83 -18.21 30.99
C GLY A 593 5.00 -17.79 29.54
N TRP A 594 5.04 -16.48 29.29
CA TRP A 594 5.12 -15.91 27.93
C TRP A 594 6.53 -15.42 27.59
N LEU A 595 6.87 -15.41 26.29
CA LEU A 595 8.16 -14.96 25.76
C LEU A 595 8.53 -13.52 26.14
N GLU A 596 7.55 -12.63 26.23
CA GLU A 596 7.73 -11.21 26.52
C GLU A 596 7.32 -10.85 27.95
N ALA A 597 7.69 -9.63 28.39
CA ALA A 597 7.29 -9.11 29.69
C ALA A 597 5.75 -9.12 29.88
N PRO A 598 5.25 -9.24 31.13
CA PRO A 598 3.82 -9.42 31.42
C PRO A 598 2.87 -8.44 30.73
N HIS A 599 3.26 -7.18 30.58
CA HIS A 599 2.47 -6.19 29.85
C HIS A 599 2.25 -6.58 28.37
N TYR A 600 3.31 -6.96 27.66
CA TYR A 600 3.22 -7.36 26.26
C TYR A 600 2.57 -8.74 26.08
N ALA A 601 2.76 -9.63 27.05
CA ALA A 601 2.03 -10.89 27.10
C ALA A 601 0.52 -10.66 27.17
N LEU A 602 0.06 -9.72 28.00
CA LEU A 602 -1.36 -9.36 28.09
C LEU A 602 -1.88 -8.76 26.77
N VAL A 603 -1.10 -7.90 26.11
CA VAL A 603 -1.45 -7.33 24.80
C VAL A 603 -1.61 -8.43 23.75
N ALA A 604 -0.65 -9.35 23.64
CA ALA A 604 -0.74 -10.47 22.70
C ALA A 604 -1.95 -11.36 23.03
N TYR A 605 -2.12 -11.72 24.31
CA TYR A 605 -3.20 -12.57 24.78
C TYR A 605 -4.59 -12.00 24.49
N ASP A 606 -4.79 -10.68 24.60
CA ASP A 606 -6.05 -10.02 24.26
C ASP A 606 -6.42 -10.21 22.79
N TYR A 607 -5.46 -10.06 21.88
CA TYR A 607 -5.68 -10.34 20.45
C TYR A 607 -5.97 -11.81 20.16
N LEU A 608 -5.23 -12.73 20.78
CA LEU A 608 -5.49 -14.17 20.67
C LEU A 608 -6.91 -14.48 21.13
N LEU A 609 -7.30 -14.01 22.31
CA LEU A 609 -8.63 -14.22 22.88
C LEU A 609 -9.73 -13.68 21.97
N GLY A 610 -9.62 -12.44 21.50
CA GLY A 610 -10.62 -11.81 20.63
C GLY A 610 -10.78 -12.51 19.28
N CYS A 611 -9.69 -12.98 18.68
CA CYS A 611 -9.70 -13.74 17.44
C CYS A 611 -10.26 -15.15 17.62
N PHE A 612 -9.83 -15.87 18.65
CA PHE A 612 -10.27 -17.24 18.91
C PHE A 612 -11.74 -17.29 19.36
N LEU A 613 -12.20 -16.29 20.11
CA LEU A 613 -13.62 -16.15 20.47
C LEU A 613 -14.50 -15.95 19.23
N ALA A 614 -14.07 -15.08 18.30
CA ALA A 614 -14.81 -14.89 17.06
C ALA A 614 -14.82 -16.16 16.18
N ALA A 615 -13.69 -16.85 16.09
CA ALA A 615 -13.60 -18.12 15.36
C ALA A 615 -14.51 -19.21 15.96
N HIS A 616 -14.60 -19.28 17.30
CA HIS A 616 -15.50 -20.17 18.02
C HIS A 616 -16.97 -19.84 17.75
N HIS A 617 -17.38 -18.57 17.89
CA HIS A 617 -18.75 -18.13 17.60
C HIS A 617 -19.14 -18.35 16.14
N ALA A 618 -18.19 -18.27 15.21
CA ALA A 618 -18.41 -18.56 13.80
C ALA A 618 -18.45 -20.07 13.49
N GLY A 619 -18.16 -20.94 14.46
CA GLY A 619 -18.07 -22.38 14.28
C GLY A 619 -16.93 -22.82 13.36
N THR A 620 -15.88 -21.99 13.21
CA THR A 620 -14.76 -22.25 12.31
C THR A 620 -13.55 -22.87 12.99
N ASP A 621 -13.41 -22.67 14.30
CA ASP A 621 -12.29 -23.20 15.10
C ASP A 621 -12.67 -23.23 16.59
N ASP A 622 -12.02 -24.06 17.39
CA ASP A 622 -12.27 -24.19 18.84
C ASP A 622 -11.01 -24.01 19.70
N VAL A 623 -9.95 -23.43 19.10
CA VAL A 623 -8.69 -23.12 19.78
C VAL A 623 -8.84 -22.22 21.02
N LEU A 624 -9.98 -21.52 21.16
CA LEU A 624 -10.34 -20.78 22.37
C LEU A 624 -10.18 -21.64 23.64
N PHE A 625 -10.54 -22.92 23.58
CA PHE A 625 -10.46 -23.86 24.70
C PHE A 625 -9.18 -24.70 24.71
N HIS A 626 -8.16 -24.32 23.92
CA HIS A 626 -6.87 -24.98 23.98
C HIS A 626 -6.27 -24.89 25.40
N PRO A 627 -5.68 -25.96 25.96
CA PRO A 627 -5.17 -25.94 27.34
C PRO A 627 -4.17 -24.81 27.62
N LYS A 628 -3.35 -24.42 26.63
CA LYS A 628 -2.41 -23.30 26.76
C LYS A 628 -3.10 -21.95 26.97
N MET A 629 -4.29 -21.72 26.37
CA MET A 629 -5.05 -20.47 26.61
C MET A 629 -5.38 -20.30 28.09
N LYS A 630 -5.76 -21.39 28.75
CA LYS A 630 -6.02 -21.41 30.20
C LYS A 630 -4.74 -21.22 30.99
N LYS A 631 -3.64 -21.88 30.62
CA LYS A 631 -2.35 -21.76 31.32
C LYS A 631 -1.82 -20.33 31.32
N VAL A 632 -1.87 -19.64 30.17
CA VAL A 632 -1.45 -18.24 30.09
C VAL A 632 -2.31 -17.34 30.98
N ALA A 633 -3.64 -17.55 31.01
CA ALA A 633 -4.52 -16.81 31.93
C ALA A 633 -4.20 -17.09 33.41
N GLU A 634 -3.96 -18.35 33.78
CA GLU A 634 -3.54 -18.72 35.14
C GLU A 634 -2.22 -18.07 35.52
N TRP A 635 -1.25 -18.03 34.60
CA TRP A 635 0.04 -17.38 34.82
C TRP A 635 -0.12 -15.88 35.03
N LEU A 636 -0.83 -15.17 34.14
CA LEU A 636 -1.13 -13.74 34.28
C LEU A 636 -1.82 -13.42 35.62
N ALA A 637 -2.77 -14.26 36.04
CA ALA A 637 -3.45 -14.11 37.34
C ALA A 637 -2.49 -14.29 38.53
N LYS A 638 -1.58 -15.27 38.49
CA LYS A 638 -0.62 -15.55 39.58
C LYS A 638 0.42 -14.45 39.77
N ILE A 639 0.82 -13.77 38.68
CA ILE A 639 1.82 -12.70 38.74
C ILE A 639 1.22 -11.32 39.02
N SER A 640 -0.11 -11.20 39.00
CA SER A 640 -0.81 -9.97 39.34
C SER A 640 -0.85 -9.77 40.85
N THR A 641 -0.47 -8.59 41.34
CA THR A 641 -0.62 -8.24 42.75
C THR A 641 -2.08 -7.95 43.08
N PRO A 642 -2.55 -8.23 44.31
CA PRO A 642 -3.86 -7.74 44.77
C PRO A 642 -3.98 -6.22 44.59
N PRO A 643 -5.19 -5.70 44.26
CA PRO A 643 -5.45 -4.28 44.02
C PRO A 643 -5.31 -3.40 45.26
#